data_AF-A0A497BEZ9-F1
#
_entry.id   AF-A0A497BEZ9-F1
#
_cell.length_a   1.000
_cell.length_b   1.000
_cell.length_c   1.000
_cell.angle_alpha   90.00
_cell.angle_beta   90.00
_cell.angle_gamma   90.00
#
_symmetry.space_group_name_H-M   'P 1'
#
loop_
_entity.id
_entity.type
_entity.pdbx_description
1 polymer ?
#
loop_
_entity_poly.entity_id
_entity_poly.type
_entity_poly.pdbx_seq_one_letter_code
_entity_poly.pdbx_strand_id
1 'polypeptide(L)'
;MPFTVNEYLKFSSKGWLGLLGSGNRLTAPDNLAWYEERYTIDTIVKPDQIWADFTTIPEAANLAAAQAAAAANPTIIEDLSLAASAIHCTPSLNNKLFMATSTYGDLDTRLKNWLMPQLFPQAGTSLPSIGYMCRVWQGDPNAGGTEITTTAGKVDAATAWFMNFGAGAVLFSSDEALILDPTDIWITGFRYIGATGGSGGGAISVEYNGTPLTANATVLNFINGLDPDGHEGVLAALPGAPAGQVNLYIHPPEFASHFDTTDGSASALVNDHSTAPRYLSAPGTFDITGWAAGTQYPGFHNTTSVVRSTANEFSILNNTSTTLTVTVTSADTTVLATRVLTLVGNNSDTLNNITIDITNWATDSFKFKADCQVTIGIDSLIPQGGKYSVTIEHNDGTDGIFTYAQNDMFYDPNSTAATIADPSIAENTPVLFYLSGIRYYDTGSSFDIGITDIDNINTESYPQPFINFDPSEYGIPAFNLNGGDLTSWTSAWNDINSTYSGTHTITAANYRFIGTDANISGRWVDWVNGGWQVSPNASICIDTWNTQSTALAEYFTDEAQRRTSFDLAGAYNAGAAWDSTQDMGAYDDNTGLLIQSGLIRTRHTDWNSYAPGMAANPDYTGFAGQGTYYRRITDVSAQQRTSCRLTLQGSANLVNEIIADNIEVYIYIPNRFYIRGKVSGAATYNFSTFNTNIVNGSVYSDVLSEPMRTSANNAAGTIDVSFGSYGLQLGGQDFFDVELKWANTSITITSVVVSW
;
A
#
# COMPACT_ATOMS: atom_id res chain seq x y z
N MET A 1 -23.26 8.73 -93.32
CA MET A 1 -24.46 9.51 -93.68
C MET A 1 -25.19 9.82 -92.39
N PRO A 2 -25.30 11.10 -91.96
CA PRO A 2 -26.06 11.44 -90.77
C PRO A 2 -27.55 11.31 -91.11
N PHE A 3 -28.30 10.63 -90.25
CA PHE A 3 -29.76 10.61 -90.31
C PHE A 3 -30.30 12.05 -90.36
N THR A 4 -31.31 12.28 -91.19
CA THR A 4 -32.06 13.54 -91.19
C THR A 4 -32.76 13.72 -89.84
N VAL A 5 -33.06 14.96 -89.44
CA VAL A 5 -33.80 15.26 -88.20
C VAL A 5 -35.12 14.49 -88.11
N ASN A 6 -35.77 14.26 -89.25
CA ASN A 6 -37.01 13.49 -89.34
C ASN A 6 -36.80 11.99 -89.14
N GLU A 7 -35.65 11.45 -89.58
CA GLU A 7 -35.25 10.07 -89.29
C GLU A 7 -34.81 9.90 -87.83
N TYR A 8 -34.19 10.91 -87.22
CA TYR A 8 -33.86 10.91 -85.79
C TYR A 8 -35.11 10.99 -84.91
N LEU A 9 -36.12 11.79 -85.29
CA LEU A 9 -37.41 11.82 -84.62
C LEU A 9 -38.14 10.47 -84.73
N LYS A 10 -38.13 9.84 -85.91
CA LYS A 10 -38.69 8.49 -86.12
C LYS A 10 -37.89 7.40 -85.42
N PHE A 11 -36.58 7.55 -85.29
CA PHE A 11 -35.72 6.61 -84.56
C PHE A 11 -35.87 6.77 -83.05
N SER A 12 -35.98 8.01 -82.55
CA SER A 12 -36.23 8.29 -81.13
C SER A 12 -37.63 7.87 -80.71
N SER A 13 -38.64 8.10 -81.55
CA SER A 13 -39.99 7.58 -81.29
C SER A 13 -39.99 6.06 -81.31
N LYS A 14 -39.35 5.40 -82.28
CA LYS A 14 -39.23 3.92 -82.31
C LYS A 14 -38.36 3.33 -81.18
N GLY A 15 -37.34 4.06 -80.72
CA GLY A 15 -36.42 3.65 -79.66
C GLY A 15 -36.98 3.85 -78.25
N TRP A 16 -37.86 4.84 -78.05
CA TRP A 16 -38.64 5.01 -76.82
C TRP A 16 -39.95 4.21 -76.81
N LEU A 17 -40.51 3.87 -77.98
CA LEU A 17 -41.64 2.95 -78.19
C LEU A 17 -41.21 1.48 -78.26
N GLY A 18 -40.13 1.09 -77.56
CA GLY A 18 -39.66 -0.29 -77.55
C GLY A 18 -40.83 -1.25 -77.29
N LEU A 19 -41.28 -1.93 -78.35
CA LEU A 19 -42.39 -2.90 -78.39
C LEU A 19 -43.83 -2.34 -78.67
N LEU A 20 -44.07 -1.62 -79.78
CA LEU A 20 -45.43 -1.51 -80.38
C LEU A 20 -45.37 -1.73 -81.90
N GLY A 21 -46.26 -2.59 -82.43
CA GLY A 21 -46.22 -3.14 -83.77
C GLY A 21 -46.18 -2.12 -84.90
N SER A 22 -45.25 -2.35 -85.83
CA SER A 22 -45.13 -1.60 -87.08
C SER A 22 -46.00 -2.25 -88.18
N GLY A 23 -47.30 -2.38 -87.95
CA GLY A 23 -48.24 -2.85 -88.96
C GLY A 23 -48.75 -1.71 -89.84
N ASN A 24 -48.35 -1.67 -91.11
CA ASN A 24 -48.98 -0.81 -92.12
C ASN A 24 -50.49 -1.11 -92.20
N ARG A 25 -51.35 -0.23 -91.68
CA ARG A 25 -52.81 -0.39 -91.60
C ARG A 25 -53.54 -0.30 -92.94
N LEU A 26 -52.85 -0.24 -94.08
CA LEU A 26 -53.48 -0.21 -95.40
C LEU A 26 -53.57 -1.59 -96.08
N THR A 27 -52.90 -2.65 -95.60
CA THR A 27 -52.88 -3.94 -96.34
C THR A 27 -52.84 -5.24 -95.50
N ALA A 28 -53.11 -5.22 -94.19
CA ALA A 28 -53.12 -6.45 -93.37
C ALA A 28 -54.54 -6.99 -93.10
N PRO A 29 -54.80 -8.32 -93.15
CA PRO A 29 -56.15 -8.90 -93.04
C PRO A 29 -56.80 -8.82 -91.65
N ASP A 30 -56.00 -8.67 -90.58
CA ASP A 30 -56.51 -8.94 -89.23
C ASP A 30 -57.00 -7.70 -88.47
N ASN A 31 -56.78 -6.49 -89.00
CA ASN A 31 -57.32 -5.19 -88.51
C ASN A 31 -57.31 -4.97 -86.98
N LEU A 32 -56.40 -5.62 -86.25
CA LEU A 32 -56.31 -5.54 -84.79
C LEU A 32 -55.75 -4.18 -84.35
N ALA A 33 -56.21 -3.68 -83.21
CA ALA A 33 -55.63 -2.51 -82.54
C ALA A 33 -54.29 -2.87 -81.85
N TRP A 34 -53.44 -1.88 -81.54
CA TRP A 34 -52.16 -2.13 -80.86
C TRP A 34 -52.31 -2.79 -79.48
N TYR A 35 -53.44 -2.57 -78.81
CA TYR A 35 -53.80 -3.26 -77.56
C TYR A 35 -54.36 -4.67 -77.77
N GLU A 36 -54.58 -5.08 -79.02
CA GLU A 36 -54.97 -6.43 -79.45
C GLU A 36 -53.77 -7.21 -80.01
N GLU A 37 -52.56 -6.62 -80.03
CA GLU A 37 -51.33 -7.30 -80.41
C GLU A 37 -50.88 -8.28 -79.31
N ARG A 38 -50.41 -9.47 -79.73
CA ARG A 38 -50.14 -10.62 -78.84
C ARG A 38 -48.86 -10.52 -78.01
N TYR A 39 -48.28 -9.33 -77.85
CA TYR A 39 -47.03 -9.11 -77.12
C TYR A 39 -47.20 -8.04 -76.03
N THR A 40 -46.86 -8.39 -74.80
CA THR A 40 -46.83 -7.49 -73.64
C THR A 40 -45.45 -6.87 -73.50
N ILE A 41 -45.37 -5.55 -73.26
CA ILE A 41 -44.11 -4.86 -73.02
C ILE A 41 -43.61 -5.18 -71.61
N ASP A 42 -42.50 -5.93 -71.51
CA ASP A 42 -41.76 -6.08 -70.25
C ASP A 42 -40.92 -4.82 -70.00
N THR A 43 -41.35 -3.98 -69.06
CA THR A 43 -40.61 -2.81 -68.57
C THR A 43 -39.89 -3.11 -67.25
N ILE A 44 -38.83 -2.37 -66.91
CA ILE A 44 -38.20 -2.45 -65.57
C ILE A 44 -39.23 -2.00 -64.51
N VAL A 45 -39.67 -2.93 -63.67
CA VAL A 45 -40.68 -2.71 -62.62
C VAL A 45 -40.00 -2.51 -61.26
N LYS A 46 -40.38 -1.48 -60.50
CA LYS A 46 -39.91 -1.30 -59.12
C LYS A 46 -40.56 -2.36 -58.19
N PRO A 47 -39.92 -2.77 -57.08
CA PRO A 47 -40.49 -3.78 -56.18
C PRO A 47 -41.89 -3.45 -55.62
N ASP A 48 -42.21 -2.16 -55.45
CA ASP A 48 -43.54 -1.64 -55.06
C ASP A 48 -44.60 -1.71 -56.18
N GLN A 49 -44.24 -2.23 -57.36
CA GLN A 49 -45.12 -2.41 -58.50
C GLN A 49 -45.15 -3.88 -58.99
N ILE A 50 -44.49 -4.79 -58.28
CA ILE A 50 -44.60 -6.24 -58.52
C ILE A 50 -45.86 -6.74 -57.80
N TRP A 51 -46.87 -7.12 -58.57
CA TRP A 51 -48.17 -7.54 -58.04
C TRP A 51 -48.09 -8.97 -57.51
N ALA A 52 -48.21 -9.13 -56.19
CA ALA A 52 -48.15 -10.45 -55.55
C ALA A 52 -49.32 -11.36 -55.96
N ASP A 53 -50.49 -10.76 -56.23
CA ASP A 53 -51.74 -11.46 -56.48
C ASP A 53 -52.15 -11.41 -57.97
N PHE A 54 -51.20 -11.20 -58.89
CA PHE A 54 -51.49 -11.05 -60.34
C PHE A 54 -52.39 -12.16 -60.91
N THR A 55 -52.14 -13.41 -60.51
CA THR A 55 -52.88 -14.59 -61.00
C THR A 55 -54.33 -14.66 -60.53
N THR A 56 -54.74 -13.79 -59.60
CA THR A 56 -56.10 -13.78 -59.04
C THR A 56 -57.08 -12.88 -59.79
N ILE A 57 -56.58 -12.02 -60.69
CA ILE A 57 -57.42 -11.12 -61.50
C ILE A 57 -58.03 -11.94 -62.67
N PRO A 58 -59.37 -12.06 -62.76
CA PRO A 58 -60.01 -12.94 -63.75
C PRO A 58 -60.09 -12.29 -65.14
N GLU A 59 -60.23 -13.14 -66.15
CA GLU A 59 -60.44 -12.75 -67.56
C GLU A 59 -61.74 -11.94 -67.75
N ALA A 60 -61.72 -10.92 -68.62
CA ALA A 60 -62.89 -10.07 -68.88
C ALA A 60 -63.10 -9.82 -70.39
N ALA A 61 -64.20 -10.36 -70.95
CA ALA A 61 -64.52 -10.23 -72.37
C ALA A 61 -65.21 -8.92 -72.77
N ASN A 62 -65.73 -8.15 -71.81
CA ASN A 62 -66.39 -6.87 -72.03
C ASN A 62 -66.42 -6.06 -70.71
N LEU A 63 -66.86 -4.80 -70.78
CA LEU A 63 -66.87 -3.89 -69.63
C LEU A 63 -67.68 -4.46 -68.44
N ALA A 64 -68.85 -5.06 -68.69
CA ALA A 64 -69.69 -5.63 -67.64
C ALA A 64 -68.98 -6.78 -66.89
N ALA A 65 -68.20 -7.60 -67.59
CA ALA A 65 -67.40 -8.66 -66.98
C ALA A 65 -66.28 -8.11 -66.09
N ALA A 66 -65.60 -7.02 -66.52
CA ALA A 66 -64.56 -6.38 -65.72
C ALA A 66 -65.12 -5.71 -64.45
N GLN A 67 -66.29 -5.07 -64.55
CA GLN A 67 -67.00 -4.51 -63.40
C GLN A 67 -67.42 -5.59 -62.40
N ALA A 68 -67.91 -6.74 -62.88
CA ALA A 68 -68.23 -7.88 -62.03
C ALA A 68 -66.97 -8.47 -61.34
N ALA A 69 -65.84 -8.53 -62.04
CA ALA A 69 -64.57 -8.97 -61.50
C ALA A 69 -64.04 -8.06 -60.39
N ALA A 70 -64.14 -6.74 -60.57
CA ALA A 70 -63.74 -5.76 -59.57
C ALA A 70 -64.64 -5.81 -58.32
N ALA A 71 -65.96 -5.93 -58.52
CA ALA A 71 -66.92 -6.10 -57.43
C ALA A 71 -66.68 -7.39 -56.62
N ALA A 72 -66.20 -8.46 -57.27
CA ALA A 72 -65.84 -9.72 -56.61
C ALA A 72 -64.50 -9.68 -55.87
N ASN A 73 -63.57 -8.79 -56.27
CA ASN A 73 -62.21 -8.70 -55.70
C ASN A 73 -61.85 -7.25 -55.30
N PRO A 74 -62.62 -6.60 -54.40
CA PRO A 74 -62.48 -5.18 -54.11
C PRO A 74 -61.20 -4.80 -53.34
N THR A 75 -60.46 -5.78 -52.81
CA THR A 75 -59.16 -5.55 -52.14
C THR A 75 -57.98 -5.65 -53.10
N ILE A 76 -58.22 -6.06 -54.34
CA ILE A 76 -57.19 -6.34 -55.35
C ILE A 76 -57.41 -5.48 -56.60
N ILE A 77 -58.67 -5.23 -56.98
CA ILE A 77 -59.05 -4.45 -58.16
C ILE A 77 -59.88 -3.24 -57.74
N GLU A 78 -59.48 -2.05 -58.17
CA GLU A 78 -60.23 -0.81 -58.04
C GLU A 78 -60.96 -0.51 -59.37
N ASP A 79 -62.28 -0.30 -59.31
CA ASP A 79 -63.12 0.05 -60.46
C ASP A 79 -63.29 1.58 -60.60
N LEU A 80 -62.71 2.13 -61.66
CA LEU A 80 -62.80 3.54 -62.06
C LEU A 80 -63.47 3.67 -63.45
N SER A 81 -64.28 2.69 -63.85
CA SER A 81 -64.83 2.58 -65.21
C SER A 81 -66.14 3.34 -65.40
N LEU A 82 -66.83 3.67 -64.31
CA LEU A 82 -68.06 4.48 -64.31
C LEU A 82 -67.72 5.95 -64.54
N ALA A 83 -68.61 6.68 -65.25
CA ALA A 83 -68.44 8.10 -65.49
C ALA A 83 -68.27 8.90 -64.17
N ALA A 84 -69.00 8.53 -63.12
CA ALA A 84 -68.90 9.14 -61.80
C ALA A 84 -67.56 8.88 -61.06
N SER A 85 -66.79 7.88 -61.51
CA SER A 85 -65.48 7.52 -60.96
C SER A 85 -64.33 7.95 -61.87
N ALA A 86 -64.61 8.75 -62.90
CA ALA A 86 -63.59 9.24 -63.81
C ALA A 86 -62.55 10.09 -63.08
N ILE A 87 -61.30 9.94 -63.49
CA ILE A 87 -60.16 10.65 -62.90
C ILE A 87 -59.81 11.84 -63.78
N HIS A 88 -59.77 13.03 -63.19
CA HIS A 88 -59.29 14.25 -63.84
C HIS A 88 -57.76 14.21 -63.93
N CYS A 89 -57.23 14.17 -65.16
CA CYS A 89 -55.80 14.00 -65.38
C CYS A 89 -55.05 15.33 -65.28
N THR A 90 -53.96 15.34 -64.53
CA THR A 90 -53.08 16.51 -64.40
C THR A 90 -52.16 16.62 -65.63
N PRO A 91 -52.21 17.73 -66.40
CA PRO A 91 -51.35 17.91 -67.57
C PRO A 91 -49.89 18.16 -67.20
N SER A 92 -48.98 17.70 -68.04
CA SER A 92 -47.59 18.12 -68.06
C SER A 92 -47.44 19.55 -68.60
N LEU A 93 -46.28 20.17 -68.35
CA LEU A 93 -45.97 21.53 -68.83
C LEU A 93 -46.10 21.72 -70.36
N ASN A 94 -46.00 20.64 -71.14
CA ASN A 94 -46.12 20.68 -72.60
C ASN A 94 -47.49 20.23 -73.12
N ASN A 95 -48.48 19.95 -72.26
CA ASN A 95 -49.84 19.53 -72.63
C ASN A 95 -49.88 18.30 -73.56
N LYS A 96 -48.90 17.40 -73.46
CA LYS A 96 -48.82 16.14 -74.24
C LYS A 96 -48.92 14.88 -73.39
N LEU A 97 -48.73 15.02 -72.08
CA LEU A 97 -48.69 13.94 -71.12
C LEU A 97 -49.65 14.30 -69.98
N PHE A 98 -50.61 13.43 -69.70
CA PHE A 98 -51.65 13.67 -68.69
C PHE A 98 -51.59 12.54 -67.67
N MET A 99 -51.35 12.89 -66.41
CA MET A 99 -51.17 11.93 -65.32
C MET A 99 -52.48 11.71 -64.58
N ALA A 100 -52.90 10.46 -64.43
CA ALA A 100 -54.01 10.12 -63.55
C ALA A 100 -53.56 10.33 -62.10
N THR A 101 -54.18 11.29 -61.43
CA THR A 101 -53.84 11.74 -60.07
C THR A 101 -55.11 11.75 -59.24
N SER A 102 -55.07 11.26 -57.99
CA SER A 102 -56.26 11.35 -57.13
C SER A 102 -56.59 12.80 -56.75
N THR A 103 -55.60 13.69 -56.82
CA THR A 103 -55.77 15.14 -56.66
C THR A 103 -55.28 15.86 -57.93
N TYR A 104 -56.18 16.57 -58.63
CA TYR A 104 -55.80 17.35 -59.82
C TYR A 104 -54.78 18.45 -59.46
N GLY A 105 -53.71 18.54 -60.25
CA GLY A 105 -52.58 19.46 -60.04
C GLY A 105 -51.44 18.86 -59.19
N ASP A 106 -51.63 17.71 -58.55
CA ASP A 106 -50.63 17.11 -57.65
C ASP A 106 -50.04 15.80 -58.23
N LEU A 107 -48.82 15.91 -58.76
CA LEU A 107 -48.09 14.79 -59.36
C LEU A 107 -47.55 13.76 -58.35
N ASP A 108 -47.58 14.02 -57.04
CA ASP A 108 -47.20 13.03 -56.02
C ASP A 108 -48.33 12.05 -55.74
N THR A 109 -49.57 12.43 -56.04
CA THR A 109 -50.79 11.60 -55.87
C THR A 109 -51.09 10.69 -57.06
N ARG A 110 -50.07 10.34 -57.83
CA ARG A 110 -50.21 9.54 -59.06
C ARG A 110 -50.81 8.18 -58.78
N LEU A 111 -51.91 7.92 -59.47
CA LEU A 111 -52.58 6.64 -59.47
C LEU A 111 -51.84 5.68 -60.41
N LYS A 112 -50.99 4.82 -59.83
CA LYS A 112 -50.20 3.80 -60.54
C LYS A 112 -50.98 2.48 -60.66
N ASN A 113 -50.39 1.52 -61.38
CA ASN A 113 -50.84 0.13 -61.49
C ASN A 113 -52.22 -0.02 -62.16
N TRP A 114 -52.44 0.65 -63.29
CA TRP A 114 -53.64 0.42 -64.11
C TRP A 114 -53.59 -0.96 -64.76
N LEU A 115 -54.74 -1.62 -64.87
CA LEU A 115 -54.83 -2.93 -65.48
C LEU A 115 -54.63 -2.81 -66.99
N MET A 116 -53.61 -3.52 -67.50
CA MET A 116 -53.28 -3.54 -68.92
C MET A 116 -54.08 -4.66 -69.63
N PRO A 117 -54.92 -4.33 -70.63
CA PRO A 117 -55.68 -5.29 -71.44
C PRO A 117 -54.90 -6.53 -71.90
N GLN A 118 -53.64 -6.37 -72.31
CA GLN A 118 -52.82 -7.46 -72.83
C GLN A 118 -52.38 -8.48 -71.79
N LEU A 119 -52.44 -8.16 -70.49
CA LEU A 119 -52.09 -9.10 -69.42
C LEU A 119 -53.22 -10.10 -69.12
N PHE A 120 -54.43 -9.83 -69.61
CA PHE A 120 -55.62 -10.63 -69.31
C PHE A 120 -56.32 -11.02 -70.63
N PRO A 121 -56.52 -12.30 -70.94
CA PRO A 121 -57.25 -12.69 -72.15
C PRO A 121 -58.76 -12.46 -72.02
N GLN A 122 -59.48 -12.44 -73.14
CA GLN A 122 -60.95 -12.58 -73.14
C GLN A 122 -61.30 -14.05 -72.96
N ALA A 123 -62.26 -14.32 -72.08
CA ALA A 123 -62.77 -15.66 -71.76
C ALA A 123 -62.93 -16.55 -73.00
N GLY A 124 -62.15 -17.64 -73.05
CA GLY A 124 -62.22 -18.65 -74.11
C GLY A 124 -61.60 -18.24 -75.45
N THR A 125 -60.82 -17.16 -75.50
CA THR A 125 -60.10 -16.70 -76.71
C THR A 125 -58.61 -16.49 -76.43
N SER A 126 -57.84 -16.22 -77.49
CA SER A 126 -56.43 -15.78 -77.39
C SER A 126 -56.26 -14.27 -77.60
N LEU A 127 -57.34 -13.51 -77.49
CA LEU A 127 -57.35 -12.05 -77.69
C LEU A 127 -57.23 -11.32 -76.34
N PRO A 128 -56.53 -10.17 -76.28
CA PRO A 128 -56.49 -9.30 -75.10
C PRO A 128 -57.87 -8.83 -74.62
N SER A 129 -58.01 -8.62 -73.31
CA SER A 129 -59.24 -8.19 -72.67
C SER A 129 -59.68 -6.80 -73.13
N ILE A 130 -60.83 -6.69 -73.78
CA ILE A 130 -61.47 -5.39 -74.04
C ILE A 130 -62.27 -4.87 -72.83
N GLY A 131 -62.42 -5.70 -71.79
CA GLY A 131 -63.14 -5.34 -70.56
C GLY A 131 -62.36 -4.38 -69.65
N TYR A 132 -61.05 -4.62 -69.47
CA TYR A 132 -60.18 -3.77 -68.65
C TYR A 132 -59.61 -2.54 -69.39
N MET A 133 -60.19 -2.18 -70.54
CA MET A 133 -59.70 -1.08 -71.37
C MET A 133 -59.86 0.28 -70.66
N CYS A 134 -58.80 1.10 -70.69
CA CYS A 134 -58.90 2.51 -70.29
C CYS A 134 -59.53 3.36 -71.42
N ARG A 135 -60.37 4.32 -71.06
CA ARG A 135 -60.98 5.29 -71.99
C ARG A 135 -60.63 6.71 -71.58
N VAL A 136 -60.40 7.57 -72.57
CA VAL A 136 -59.99 8.96 -72.38
C VAL A 136 -61.08 9.88 -72.90
N TRP A 137 -61.34 10.96 -72.17
CA TRP A 137 -62.46 11.86 -72.41
C TRP A 137 -61.96 13.30 -72.49
N GLN A 138 -62.54 14.07 -73.41
CA GLN A 138 -62.51 15.53 -73.40
C GLN A 138 -63.71 16.02 -72.59
N GLY A 139 -63.44 16.62 -71.44
CA GLY A 139 -64.45 16.98 -70.45
C GLY A 139 -64.88 15.81 -69.56
N ASP A 140 -65.43 16.15 -68.40
CA ASP A 140 -65.93 15.17 -67.42
C ASP A 140 -67.03 14.29 -68.06
N PRO A 141 -66.81 12.96 -68.19
CA PRO A 141 -67.81 12.06 -68.76
C PRO A 141 -69.12 12.01 -67.96
N ASN A 142 -69.10 12.34 -66.66
CA ASN A 142 -70.31 12.44 -65.85
C ASN A 142 -71.13 13.71 -66.16
N ALA A 143 -70.50 14.73 -66.74
CA ALA A 143 -71.11 15.98 -67.17
C ALA A 143 -71.39 16.04 -68.69
N GLY A 144 -71.23 14.93 -69.42
CA GLY A 144 -71.46 14.85 -70.87
C GLY A 144 -70.20 15.01 -71.74
N GLY A 145 -69.01 14.76 -71.17
CA GLY A 145 -67.73 14.71 -71.90
C GLY A 145 -67.75 13.74 -73.08
N THR A 146 -66.91 14.01 -74.08
CA THR A 146 -66.82 13.22 -75.31
C THR A 146 -65.61 12.29 -75.30
N GLU A 147 -65.80 11.01 -75.60
CA GLU A 147 -64.70 10.06 -75.66
C GLU A 147 -63.74 10.40 -76.81
N ILE A 148 -62.45 10.54 -76.48
CA ILE A 148 -61.37 10.58 -77.46
C ILE A 148 -60.95 9.13 -77.70
N THR A 149 -61.43 8.54 -78.79
CA THR A 149 -61.02 7.19 -79.15
C THR A 149 -59.55 7.17 -79.58
N THR A 150 -58.87 6.03 -79.40
CA THR A 150 -57.47 5.87 -79.86
C THR A 150 -57.29 6.02 -81.37
N THR A 151 -58.40 6.06 -82.14
CA THR A 151 -58.46 6.25 -83.59
C THR A 151 -58.84 7.66 -84.03
N ALA A 152 -59.13 8.58 -83.10
CA ALA A 152 -59.44 9.97 -83.42
C ALA A 152 -58.27 10.65 -84.15
N GLY A 153 -58.54 11.43 -85.21
CA GLY A 153 -57.52 12.21 -85.95
C GLY A 153 -56.49 11.41 -86.76
N LYS A 154 -56.75 10.13 -87.06
CA LYS A 154 -55.79 9.23 -87.70
C LYS A 154 -55.35 9.66 -89.12
N VAL A 155 -54.06 9.98 -89.28
CA VAL A 155 -53.33 10.04 -90.56
C VAL A 155 -52.08 9.12 -90.46
N ASP A 156 -51.79 8.31 -91.49
CA ASP A 156 -50.58 7.49 -91.62
C ASP A 156 -50.26 6.51 -90.46
N ALA A 157 -51.30 5.90 -89.88
CA ALA A 157 -51.23 4.78 -88.94
C ALA A 157 -50.72 5.07 -87.50
N ALA A 158 -50.58 6.34 -87.10
CA ALA A 158 -50.35 6.70 -85.69
C ALA A 158 -51.67 6.70 -84.87
N THR A 159 -51.59 6.38 -83.56
CA THR A 159 -52.72 6.45 -82.63
C THR A 159 -52.88 7.85 -82.05
N ALA A 160 -54.10 8.22 -81.66
CA ALA A 160 -54.40 9.53 -81.04
C ALA A 160 -53.67 9.70 -79.70
N TRP A 161 -53.70 8.65 -78.89
CA TRP A 161 -53.03 8.59 -77.60
C TRP A 161 -52.72 7.13 -77.23
N PHE A 162 -51.87 6.94 -76.23
CA PHE A 162 -51.60 5.66 -75.60
C PHE A 162 -51.44 5.82 -74.08
N MET A 163 -51.68 4.74 -73.33
CA MET A 163 -51.59 4.71 -71.87
C MET A 163 -50.32 3.98 -71.42
N ASN A 164 -49.59 4.58 -70.49
CA ASN A 164 -48.59 3.90 -69.68
C ASN A 164 -49.25 3.41 -68.38
N PHE A 165 -49.58 2.11 -68.36
CA PHE A 165 -50.37 1.48 -67.30
C PHE A 165 -49.65 1.45 -65.94
N GLY A 166 -48.34 1.19 -65.91
CA GLY A 166 -47.57 1.21 -64.67
C GLY A 166 -47.40 2.61 -64.08
N ALA A 167 -47.28 3.63 -64.94
CA ALA A 167 -47.07 5.02 -64.53
C ALA A 167 -48.37 5.80 -64.29
N GLY A 168 -49.52 5.32 -64.78
CA GLY A 168 -50.79 6.05 -64.75
C GLY A 168 -50.79 7.27 -65.66
N ALA A 169 -50.24 7.16 -66.87
CA ALA A 169 -49.99 8.33 -67.72
C ALA A 169 -50.53 8.16 -69.14
N VAL A 170 -51.28 9.14 -69.63
CA VAL A 170 -51.80 9.21 -71.00
C VAL A 170 -50.91 10.10 -71.84
N LEU A 171 -50.44 9.59 -72.98
CA LEU A 171 -49.58 10.30 -73.90
C LEU A 171 -50.29 10.49 -75.23
N PHE A 172 -50.43 11.75 -75.67
CA PHE A 172 -51.05 12.07 -76.95
C PHE A 172 -50.00 12.19 -78.06
N SER A 173 -50.35 11.70 -79.25
CA SER A 173 -49.54 11.93 -80.45
C SER A 173 -49.63 13.39 -80.88
N SER A 174 -48.69 13.86 -81.70
CA SER A 174 -48.44 15.29 -81.94
C SER A 174 -49.56 16.08 -82.62
N ASP A 175 -50.70 15.47 -82.95
CA ASP A 175 -51.84 16.17 -83.54
C ASP A 175 -52.68 16.89 -82.48
N GLU A 176 -52.43 18.20 -82.32
CA GLU A 176 -53.07 19.08 -81.33
C GLU A 176 -54.57 19.29 -81.56
N ALA A 177 -55.09 18.94 -82.74
CA ALA A 177 -56.50 19.18 -83.07
C ALA A 177 -57.50 18.29 -82.30
N LEU A 178 -57.01 17.28 -81.56
CA LEU A 178 -57.83 16.33 -80.80
C LEU A 178 -58.08 16.73 -79.35
N ILE A 179 -57.25 17.61 -78.80
CA ILE A 179 -57.40 18.15 -77.44
C ILE A 179 -58.01 19.54 -77.57
N LEU A 180 -59.29 19.67 -77.28
CA LEU A 180 -59.99 20.97 -77.32
C LEU A 180 -59.59 21.84 -76.12
N ASP A 181 -59.36 21.21 -74.96
CA ASP A 181 -58.87 21.84 -73.74
C ASP A 181 -57.93 20.88 -73.00
N PRO A 182 -56.61 21.16 -72.94
CA PRO A 182 -55.66 20.31 -72.23
C PRO A 182 -55.81 20.36 -70.71
N THR A 183 -56.56 21.32 -70.16
CA THR A 183 -56.83 21.35 -68.72
C THR A 183 -57.96 20.42 -68.31
N ASP A 184 -58.71 19.87 -69.27
CA ASP A 184 -59.97 19.14 -69.04
C ASP A 184 -59.95 17.75 -69.71
N ILE A 185 -58.92 16.96 -69.39
CA ILE A 185 -58.76 15.58 -69.84
C ILE A 185 -59.07 14.62 -68.70
N TRP A 186 -59.91 13.62 -68.98
CA TRP A 186 -60.34 12.64 -67.99
C TRP A 186 -60.06 11.21 -68.46
N ILE A 187 -59.89 10.28 -67.52
CA ILE A 187 -59.69 8.85 -67.79
C ILE A 187 -60.60 7.97 -66.92
N THR A 188 -61.09 6.89 -67.51
CA THR A 188 -61.84 5.81 -66.82
C THR A 188 -61.19 4.46 -67.09
N GLY A 189 -61.19 3.52 -66.13
CA GLY A 189 -60.57 2.20 -66.28
C GLY A 189 -60.52 1.40 -64.97
N PHE A 190 -59.51 0.54 -64.79
CA PHE A 190 -59.36 -0.31 -63.60
C PHE A 190 -57.91 -0.31 -63.11
N ARG A 191 -57.68 -0.52 -61.80
CA ARG A 191 -56.34 -0.55 -61.19
C ARG A 191 -56.14 -1.74 -60.25
N TYR A 192 -54.89 -2.16 -60.07
CA TYR A 192 -54.48 -3.12 -59.04
C TYR A 192 -54.12 -2.39 -57.73
N ILE A 193 -54.67 -2.87 -56.62
CA ILE A 193 -54.48 -2.33 -55.25
C ILE A 193 -54.09 -3.40 -54.21
N GLY A 194 -53.74 -4.63 -54.65
CA GLY A 194 -53.30 -5.73 -53.78
C GLY A 194 -51.84 -5.62 -53.30
N ALA A 195 -51.33 -6.66 -52.64
CA ALA A 195 -50.00 -6.66 -52.03
C ALA A 195 -48.85 -6.60 -53.07
N THR A 196 -47.69 -6.05 -52.66
CA THR A 196 -46.48 -5.89 -53.48
C THR A 196 -45.21 -6.36 -52.75
N GLY A 197 -44.17 -6.79 -53.47
CA GLY A 197 -43.06 -7.62 -52.93
C GLY A 197 -41.96 -6.95 -52.09
N GLY A 198 -42.27 -6.14 -51.06
CA GLY A 198 -41.28 -5.23 -50.42
C GLY A 198 -40.96 -5.29 -48.91
N SER A 199 -41.43 -6.23 -48.08
CA SER A 199 -41.17 -6.14 -46.61
C SER A 199 -41.10 -7.46 -45.84
N GLY A 200 -39.96 -7.74 -45.18
CA GLY A 200 -39.86 -8.74 -44.09
C GLY A 200 -38.45 -8.88 -43.50
N GLY A 201 -38.25 -8.53 -42.23
CA GLY A 201 -37.04 -8.82 -41.43
C GLY A 201 -37.38 -9.69 -40.21
N GLY A 202 -36.53 -10.67 -39.87
CA GLY A 202 -36.81 -11.68 -38.82
C GLY A 202 -36.41 -11.25 -37.40
N ALA A 203 -37.14 -11.73 -36.39
CA ALA A 203 -36.90 -11.47 -34.96
C ALA A 203 -36.22 -12.66 -34.25
N ILE A 204 -35.39 -12.39 -33.24
CA ILE A 204 -34.82 -13.38 -32.30
C ILE A 204 -35.78 -13.53 -31.10
N SER A 205 -36.12 -14.77 -30.72
CA SER A 205 -36.89 -15.08 -29.51
C SER A 205 -35.96 -15.28 -28.31
N VAL A 206 -36.29 -14.67 -27.16
CA VAL A 206 -35.59 -14.87 -25.87
C VAL A 206 -36.59 -15.46 -24.88
N GLU A 207 -36.27 -16.62 -24.32
CA GLU A 207 -37.16 -17.41 -23.47
C GLU A 207 -36.53 -17.65 -22.08
N TYR A 208 -37.35 -17.70 -21.04
CA TYR A 208 -36.97 -18.16 -19.69
C TYR A 208 -37.85 -19.35 -19.31
N ASN A 209 -37.22 -20.49 -19.00
CA ASN A 209 -37.91 -21.77 -18.75
C ASN A 209 -38.92 -22.15 -19.85
N GLY A 210 -38.57 -21.91 -21.12
CA GLY A 210 -39.40 -22.20 -22.28
C GLY A 210 -40.58 -21.23 -22.48
N THR A 211 -40.63 -20.13 -21.74
CA THR A 211 -41.64 -19.06 -21.90
C THR A 211 -40.99 -17.82 -22.53
N PRO A 212 -41.49 -17.32 -23.67
CA PRO A 212 -41.00 -16.10 -24.28
C PRO A 212 -41.15 -14.90 -23.36
N LEU A 213 -40.05 -14.18 -23.13
CA LEU A 213 -40.00 -13.03 -22.22
C LEU A 213 -40.43 -11.72 -22.87
N THR A 214 -40.19 -11.55 -24.17
CA THR A 214 -40.63 -10.38 -24.94
C THR A 214 -40.63 -10.67 -26.43
N ALA A 215 -41.68 -10.23 -27.13
CA ALA A 215 -41.67 -10.18 -28.58
C ALA A 215 -40.80 -8.99 -29.02
N ASN A 216 -39.74 -9.26 -29.79
CA ASN A 216 -38.81 -8.27 -30.34
C ASN A 216 -37.83 -7.67 -29.32
N ALA A 217 -37.04 -8.51 -28.65
CA ALA A 217 -35.91 -8.02 -27.86
C ALA A 217 -34.91 -7.29 -28.78
N THR A 218 -34.62 -6.03 -28.45
CA THR A 218 -33.67 -5.18 -29.21
C THR A 218 -32.36 -4.98 -28.44
N VAL A 219 -32.34 -5.24 -27.14
CA VAL A 219 -31.16 -5.09 -26.26
C VAL A 219 -31.11 -6.23 -25.25
N LEU A 220 -29.95 -6.89 -25.13
CA LEU A 220 -29.63 -7.84 -24.07
C LEU A 220 -28.65 -7.18 -23.10
N ASN A 221 -28.99 -7.14 -21.81
CA ASN A 221 -28.20 -6.50 -20.77
C ASN A 221 -27.79 -7.54 -19.71
N PHE A 222 -26.50 -7.83 -19.61
CA PHE A 222 -25.96 -8.75 -18.60
C PHE A 222 -25.60 -7.99 -17.34
N ILE A 223 -26.23 -8.35 -16.22
CA ILE A 223 -26.08 -7.70 -14.92
C ILE A 223 -25.39 -8.67 -13.98
N ASN A 224 -24.27 -8.21 -13.40
CA ASN A 224 -23.56 -8.93 -12.34
C ASN A 224 -24.26 -8.66 -11.00
N GLY A 225 -25.06 -9.61 -10.52
CA GLY A 225 -25.86 -9.50 -9.31
C GLY A 225 -27.17 -10.28 -9.36
N LEU A 226 -27.87 -10.31 -8.23
CA LEU A 226 -29.21 -10.88 -8.13
C LEU A 226 -30.26 -9.89 -8.66
N ASP A 227 -31.42 -10.43 -9.05
CA ASP A 227 -32.57 -9.60 -9.35
C ASP A 227 -33.10 -8.88 -8.08
N PRO A 228 -34.04 -7.92 -8.20
CA PRO A 228 -34.58 -7.19 -7.04
C PRO A 228 -35.26 -8.07 -5.99
N ASP A 229 -35.64 -9.31 -6.34
CA ASP A 229 -36.27 -10.28 -5.45
C ASP A 229 -35.26 -11.30 -4.90
N GLY A 230 -33.97 -11.16 -5.23
CA GLY A 230 -32.87 -11.99 -4.72
C GLY A 230 -32.65 -13.29 -5.49
N HIS A 231 -33.13 -13.42 -6.72
CA HIS A 231 -33.00 -14.64 -7.53
C HIS A 231 -32.02 -14.48 -8.70
N GLU A 232 -31.46 -15.60 -9.14
CA GLU A 232 -30.78 -15.73 -10.43
C GLU A 232 -31.80 -15.93 -11.55
N GLY A 233 -31.63 -15.24 -12.69
CA GLY A 233 -32.56 -15.44 -13.79
C GLY A 233 -32.56 -14.36 -14.86
N VAL A 234 -33.52 -14.51 -15.78
CA VAL A 234 -33.73 -13.59 -16.89
C VAL A 234 -35.05 -12.84 -16.66
N LEU A 235 -35.00 -11.52 -16.55
CA LEU A 235 -36.17 -10.67 -16.34
C LEU A 235 -36.43 -9.78 -17.56
N ALA A 236 -37.68 -9.79 -18.02
CA ALA A 236 -38.19 -8.83 -18.98
C ALA A 236 -38.48 -7.50 -18.27
N ALA A 237 -37.54 -6.57 -18.35
CA ALA A 237 -37.65 -5.18 -17.88
C ALA A 237 -37.94 -4.98 -16.37
N LEU A 238 -37.01 -4.30 -15.69
CA LEU A 238 -37.30 -3.64 -14.42
C LEU A 238 -38.25 -2.45 -14.63
N PRO A 239 -39.03 -2.04 -13.60
CA PRO A 239 -39.77 -0.79 -13.64
C PRO A 239 -38.84 0.39 -13.99
N GLY A 240 -39.02 0.98 -15.17
CA GLY A 240 -38.19 2.08 -15.69
C GLY A 240 -37.14 1.72 -16.75
N ALA A 241 -37.02 0.44 -17.14
CA ALA A 241 -36.14 0.03 -18.24
C ALA A 241 -36.69 0.45 -19.63
N PRO A 242 -35.82 0.74 -20.62
CA PRO A 242 -36.23 1.00 -22.00
C PRO A 242 -37.04 -0.16 -22.61
N ALA A 243 -38.03 0.16 -23.44
CA ALA A 243 -38.83 -0.85 -24.14
C ALA A 243 -37.94 -1.76 -25.01
N GLY A 244 -38.11 -3.08 -24.91
CA GLY A 244 -37.38 -4.08 -25.70
C GLY A 244 -36.05 -4.58 -25.09
N GLN A 245 -35.72 -4.18 -23.86
CA GLN A 245 -34.54 -4.67 -23.13
C GLN A 245 -34.85 -5.90 -22.26
N VAL A 246 -33.99 -6.92 -22.33
CA VAL A 246 -33.98 -8.09 -21.44
C VAL A 246 -32.75 -8.03 -20.53
N ASN A 247 -32.95 -8.15 -19.21
CA ASN A 247 -31.88 -8.21 -18.23
C ASN A 247 -31.58 -9.67 -17.86
N LEU A 248 -30.30 -10.06 -17.92
CA LEU A 248 -29.81 -11.36 -17.51
C LEU A 248 -28.99 -11.18 -16.23
N TYR A 249 -29.54 -11.65 -15.11
CA TYR A 249 -28.88 -11.60 -13.79
C TYR A 249 -28.06 -12.86 -13.62
N ILE A 250 -26.74 -12.67 -13.49
CA ILE A 250 -25.78 -13.73 -13.25
C ILE A 250 -25.27 -13.56 -11.83
N HIS A 251 -25.40 -14.59 -11.00
CA HIS A 251 -24.82 -14.58 -9.67
C HIS A 251 -23.29 -14.68 -9.79
N PRO A 252 -22.54 -13.73 -9.23
CA PRO A 252 -21.10 -13.90 -9.10
C PRO A 252 -20.83 -15.15 -8.26
N PRO A 253 -19.85 -16.00 -8.63
CA PRO A 253 -19.42 -17.08 -7.74
C PRO A 253 -19.01 -16.50 -6.39
N GLU A 254 -19.39 -17.14 -5.28
CA GLU A 254 -18.95 -16.75 -3.93
C GLU A 254 -17.46 -17.06 -3.66
N PHE A 255 -16.77 -17.63 -4.65
CA PHE A 255 -15.39 -18.07 -4.63
C PHE A 255 -14.65 -17.49 -5.83
N ALA A 256 -13.31 -17.46 -5.78
CA ALA A 256 -12.55 -16.85 -6.85
C ALA A 256 -12.68 -17.65 -8.15
N SER A 257 -12.98 -16.95 -9.23
CA SER A 257 -13.10 -17.57 -10.56
C SER A 257 -11.88 -18.37 -11.00
N HIS A 258 -10.67 -18.05 -10.51
CA HIS A 258 -9.44 -18.77 -10.86
C HIS A 258 -8.41 -18.76 -9.70
N PHE A 259 -7.52 -19.76 -9.71
CA PHE A 259 -6.39 -19.87 -8.78
C PHE A 259 -5.42 -18.69 -8.91
N ASP A 260 -4.92 -18.17 -7.78
CA ASP A 260 -4.02 -17.01 -7.71
C ASP A 260 -4.55 -15.75 -8.41
N THR A 261 -5.86 -15.53 -8.35
CA THR A 261 -6.51 -14.33 -8.89
C THR A 261 -7.51 -13.72 -7.92
N THR A 262 -7.94 -12.50 -8.24
CA THR A 262 -9.09 -11.86 -7.59
C THR A 262 -10.10 -11.43 -8.65
N ASP A 263 -11.37 -11.59 -8.34
CA ASP A 263 -12.50 -11.08 -9.13
C ASP A 263 -13.14 -9.83 -8.51
N GLY A 264 -12.45 -9.21 -7.55
CA GLY A 264 -12.86 -8.00 -6.84
C GLY A 264 -13.72 -8.26 -5.59
N SER A 265 -14.57 -9.28 -5.59
CA SER A 265 -15.39 -9.67 -4.43
C SER A 265 -14.87 -10.91 -3.69
N ALA A 266 -14.21 -11.82 -4.42
CA ALA A 266 -13.52 -13.00 -3.93
C ALA A 266 -12.04 -12.98 -4.35
N SER A 267 -11.22 -13.72 -3.61
CA SER A 267 -9.78 -13.78 -3.82
C SER A 267 -9.26 -15.15 -3.45
N ALA A 268 -8.58 -15.79 -4.40
CA ALA A 268 -7.80 -17.02 -4.19
C ALA A 268 -6.32 -16.75 -4.45
N LEU A 269 -5.85 -15.53 -4.17
CA LEU A 269 -4.43 -15.20 -4.16
C LEU A 269 -3.69 -16.15 -3.24
N VAL A 270 -2.54 -16.63 -3.70
CA VAL A 270 -1.65 -17.48 -2.92
C VAL A 270 -0.75 -16.58 -2.08
N ASN A 271 -0.68 -16.84 -0.77
CA ASN A 271 0.20 -16.04 0.09
C ASN A 271 1.67 -16.40 -0.12
N ASP A 272 2.56 -15.41 -0.06
CA ASP A 272 4.01 -15.65 0.00
C ASP A 272 4.42 -16.19 1.38
N HIS A 273 5.56 -16.88 1.44
CA HIS A 273 6.20 -17.20 2.71
C HIS A 273 6.85 -15.92 3.28
N SER A 274 6.74 -15.72 4.59
CA SER A 274 7.33 -14.55 5.26
C SER A 274 8.85 -14.61 5.25
N THR A 275 9.49 -13.48 4.92
CA THR A 275 10.95 -13.34 4.92
C THR A 275 11.39 -12.07 5.64
N ALA A 276 12.65 -12.04 6.06
CA ALA A 276 13.34 -10.84 6.53
C ALA A 276 14.52 -10.50 5.60
N PRO A 277 14.91 -9.22 5.48
CA PRO A 277 16.09 -8.83 4.71
C PRO A 277 17.36 -9.34 5.40
N ARG A 278 18.23 -9.98 4.63
CA ARG A 278 19.42 -10.65 5.15
C ARG A 278 20.61 -10.51 4.21
N TYR A 279 21.79 -10.19 4.74
CA TYR A 279 23.01 -10.21 3.93
C TYR A 279 23.43 -11.65 3.67
N LEU A 280 23.73 -11.97 2.42
CA LEU A 280 24.15 -13.32 2.04
C LEU A 280 25.67 -13.42 1.96
N SER A 281 26.22 -14.50 2.48
CA SER A 281 27.64 -14.79 2.37
C SER A 281 28.03 -15.21 0.96
N ALA A 282 29.30 -15.05 0.62
CA ALA A 282 29.83 -15.60 -0.60
C ALA A 282 29.77 -17.13 -0.48
N PRO A 283 29.16 -17.80 -1.47
CA PRO A 283 28.76 -19.20 -1.34
C PRO A 283 29.96 -20.14 -1.24
N GLY A 284 29.78 -21.19 -0.44
CA GLY A 284 30.64 -22.37 -0.41
C GLY A 284 29.91 -23.58 -0.96
N THR A 285 29.04 -24.13 -0.12
CA THR A 285 28.22 -25.32 -0.40
C THR A 285 26.81 -24.97 -0.87
N PHE A 286 26.26 -23.83 -0.45
CA PHE A 286 24.98 -23.29 -0.92
C PHE A 286 25.14 -22.48 -2.21
N ASP A 287 24.03 -22.22 -2.91
CA ASP A 287 24.02 -21.50 -4.18
C ASP A 287 23.17 -20.23 -4.10
N ILE A 288 23.71 -19.13 -4.63
CA ILE A 288 23.04 -17.83 -4.77
C ILE A 288 23.15 -17.29 -6.20
N THR A 289 23.32 -18.16 -7.20
CA THR A 289 23.50 -17.78 -8.61
C THR A 289 22.53 -16.67 -9.05
N GLY A 290 23.09 -15.61 -9.65
CA GLY A 290 22.34 -14.41 -10.05
C GLY A 290 22.16 -13.35 -8.95
N TRP A 291 22.49 -13.66 -7.70
CA TRP A 291 22.55 -12.71 -6.58
C TRP A 291 24.00 -12.41 -6.18
N ALA A 292 24.23 -11.22 -5.63
CA ALA A 292 25.55 -10.77 -5.21
C ALA A 292 25.78 -11.05 -3.71
N ALA A 293 26.90 -11.68 -3.38
CA ALA A 293 27.35 -11.81 -1.99
C ALA A 293 27.53 -10.43 -1.34
N GLY A 294 27.29 -10.35 -0.03
CA GLY A 294 27.36 -9.09 0.73
C GLY A 294 26.24 -8.11 0.45
N THR A 295 25.16 -8.55 -0.21
CA THR A 295 23.95 -7.74 -0.45
C THR A 295 22.75 -8.34 0.30
N GLN A 296 21.79 -7.48 0.66
CA GLN A 296 20.57 -7.91 1.34
C GLN A 296 19.55 -8.50 0.36
N TYR A 297 19.02 -9.68 0.70
CA TYR A 297 17.93 -10.34 0.00
C TYR A 297 16.87 -10.87 0.98
N PRO A 298 15.66 -11.21 0.49
CA PRO A 298 14.65 -11.87 1.31
C PRO A 298 15.14 -13.26 1.75
N GLY A 299 15.27 -13.48 3.05
CA GLY A 299 15.68 -14.77 3.61
C GLY A 299 14.85 -15.17 4.84
N PHE A 300 14.93 -16.43 5.21
CA PHE A 300 14.32 -16.99 6.41
C PHE A 300 15.16 -18.15 6.94
N HIS A 301 14.90 -18.57 8.18
CA HIS A 301 15.66 -19.62 8.86
C HIS A 301 14.78 -20.50 9.75
N ASN A 302 15.32 -21.63 10.23
CA ASN A 302 14.73 -22.51 11.25
C ASN A 302 13.31 -23.05 10.94
N THR A 303 12.93 -23.12 9.66
CA THR A 303 11.69 -23.77 9.22
C THR A 303 12.04 -25.00 8.40
N THR A 304 11.57 -26.17 8.84
CA THR A 304 11.73 -27.42 8.08
C THR A 304 10.85 -27.45 6.83
N SER A 305 9.80 -26.63 6.80
CA SER A 305 8.91 -26.48 5.66
C SER A 305 8.43 -25.05 5.45
N VAL A 306 8.13 -24.72 4.18
CA VAL A 306 7.46 -23.47 3.79
C VAL A 306 6.05 -23.78 3.31
N VAL A 307 5.09 -22.97 3.73
CA VAL A 307 3.66 -23.18 3.45
C VAL A 307 3.15 -22.06 2.55
N ARG A 308 2.28 -22.45 1.60
CA ARG A 308 1.48 -21.58 0.73
C ARG A 308 0.04 -22.00 0.79
N SER A 309 -0.88 -21.05 0.76
CA SER A 309 -2.29 -21.29 0.86
C SER A 309 -3.03 -20.25 0.03
N THR A 310 -4.10 -20.69 -0.64
CA THR A 310 -5.06 -19.78 -1.24
C THR A 310 -5.81 -19.03 -0.14
N ALA A 311 -6.11 -17.76 -0.36
CA ALA A 311 -6.85 -16.95 0.63
C ALA A 311 -8.29 -17.44 0.85
N ASN A 312 -8.94 -17.97 -0.20
CA ASN A 312 -10.25 -18.62 -0.18
C ASN A 312 -10.32 -19.67 -1.32
N GLU A 313 -11.50 -20.27 -1.48
CA GLU A 313 -11.78 -21.28 -2.49
C GLU A 313 -11.56 -20.75 -3.92
N PHE A 314 -11.07 -21.60 -4.82
CA PHE A 314 -10.93 -21.32 -6.25
C PHE A 314 -11.72 -22.32 -7.10
N SER A 315 -12.09 -21.89 -8.32
CA SER A 315 -12.76 -22.73 -9.32
C SER A 315 -11.90 -23.91 -9.77
N ILE A 316 -12.54 -25.05 -9.97
CA ILE A 316 -11.98 -26.30 -10.52
C ILE A 316 -12.96 -26.80 -11.58
N LEU A 317 -12.57 -26.79 -12.85
CA LEU A 317 -13.39 -27.14 -14.01
C LEU A 317 -14.00 -28.54 -13.87
N ASN A 318 -13.19 -29.55 -13.54
CA ASN A 318 -13.67 -30.91 -13.35
C ASN A 318 -12.75 -31.73 -12.44
N ASN A 319 -13.22 -32.90 -12.04
CA ASN A 319 -12.51 -33.80 -11.13
C ASN A 319 -11.78 -34.96 -11.84
N THR A 320 -11.46 -34.82 -13.13
CA THR A 320 -10.77 -35.88 -13.90
C THR A 320 -9.54 -35.40 -14.64
N SER A 321 -9.47 -34.12 -15.02
CA SER A 321 -8.39 -33.51 -15.79
C SER A 321 -7.77 -32.27 -15.16
N THR A 322 -8.42 -31.62 -14.19
CA THR A 322 -7.84 -30.44 -13.52
C THR A 322 -6.69 -30.88 -12.61
N THR A 323 -5.54 -30.19 -12.71
CA THR A 323 -4.33 -30.53 -11.94
C THR A 323 -3.66 -29.30 -11.31
N LEU A 324 -3.04 -29.50 -10.16
CA LEU A 324 -2.03 -28.61 -9.61
C LEU A 324 -0.62 -29.19 -9.83
N THR A 325 0.27 -28.39 -10.40
CA THR A 325 1.69 -28.70 -10.55
C THR A 325 2.50 -27.74 -9.71
N VAL A 326 3.18 -28.24 -8.68
CA VAL A 326 4.11 -27.47 -7.86
C VAL A 326 5.53 -27.81 -8.29
N THR A 327 6.32 -26.80 -8.59
CA THR A 327 7.74 -26.95 -8.97
C THR A 327 8.60 -26.06 -8.09
N VAL A 328 9.61 -26.68 -7.48
CA VAL A 328 10.65 -26.01 -6.68
C VAL A 328 11.94 -26.03 -7.49
N THR A 329 12.53 -24.85 -7.68
CA THR A 329 13.70 -24.65 -8.55
C THR A 329 14.83 -24.04 -7.74
N SER A 330 16.06 -24.54 -7.92
CA SER A 330 17.28 -23.99 -7.29
C SER A 330 17.77 -22.72 -7.98
N ALA A 331 18.80 -22.12 -7.38
CA ALA A 331 19.40 -20.88 -7.82
C ALA A 331 19.86 -20.85 -9.29
N ASP A 332 20.35 -21.98 -9.80
CA ASP A 332 20.86 -22.20 -11.16
C ASP A 332 19.76 -22.63 -12.15
N THR A 333 18.49 -22.55 -11.76
CA THR A 333 17.30 -23.01 -12.52
C THR A 333 17.09 -24.53 -12.59
N THR A 334 17.88 -25.33 -11.86
CA THR A 334 17.67 -26.78 -11.77
C THR A 334 16.39 -27.09 -10.98
N VAL A 335 15.56 -28.01 -11.48
CA VAL A 335 14.36 -28.45 -10.77
C VAL A 335 14.76 -29.37 -9.61
N LEU A 336 14.46 -28.95 -8.38
CA LEU A 336 14.73 -29.70 -7.16
C LEU A 336 13.64 -30.73 -6.88
N ALA A 337 12.38 -30.33 -7.05
CA ALA A 337 11.22 -31.20 -6.87
C ALA A 337 10.04 -30.72 -7.71
N THR A 338 9.26 -31.68 -8.19
CA THR A 338 7.97 -31.44 -8.82
C THR A 338 6.93 -32.39 -8.25
N ARG A 339 5.74 -31.86 -7.99
CA ARG A 339 4.53 -32.62 -7.66
C ARG A 339 3.41 -32.22 -8.60
N VAL A 340 2.79 -33.22 -9.23
CA VAL A 340 1.54 -33.05 -9.99
C VAL A 340 0.44 -33.80 -9.25
N LEU A 341 -0.66 -33.12 -8.94
CA LEU A 341 -1.84 -33.71 -8.32
C LEU A 341 -3.08 -33.44 -9.18
N THR A 342 -3.79 -34.50 -9.59
CA THR A 342 -5.14 -34.38 -10.15
C THR A 342 -6.15 -34.16 -9.03
N LEU A 343 -6.98 -33.13 -9.16
CA LEU A 343 -7.91 -32.74 -8.11
C LEU A 343 -9.20 -33.58 -8.19
N VAL A 344 -9.47 -34.40 -7.18
CA VAL A 344 -10.56 -35.42 -7.18
C VAL A 344 -11.46 -35.38 -5.95
N GLY A 345 -11.36 -34.34 -5.12
CA GLY A 345 -11.98 -34.27 -3.80
C GLY A 345 -11.04 -33.69 -2.74
N ASN A 346 -11.50 -33.66 -1.49
CA ASN A 346 -10.62 -33.39 -0.35
C ASN A 346 -9.52 -34.46 -0.30
N ASN A 347 -8.27 -34.02 -0.29
CA ASN A 347 -7.12 -34.92 -0.33
C ASN A 347 -5.91 -34.25 0.31
N SER A 348 -5.02 -35.05 0.88
CA SER A 348 -3.70 -34.65 1.35
C SER A 348 -2.69 -35.60 0.72
N ASP A 349 -1.89 -35.12 -0.22
CA ASP A 349 -0.97 -35.96 -0.97
C ASP A 349 0.46 -35.41 -0.90
N THR A 350 1.39 -36.28 -0.51
CA THR A 350 2.82 -35.94 -0.36
C THR A 350 3.68 -36.78 -1.29
N LEU A 351 4.49 -36.12 -2.13
CA LEU A 351 5.55 -36.74 -2.92
C LEU A 351 6.69 -35.73 -3.16
N ASN A 352 7.94 -36.20 -3.20
CA ASN A 352 9.13 -35.36 -3.45
C ASN A 352 9.25 -34.17 -2.48
N ASN A 353 8.92 -34.38 -1.20
CA ASN A 353 8.91 -33.33 -0.16
C ASN A 353 7.94 -32.17 -0.42
N ILE A 354 6.94 -32.37 -1.28
CA ILE A 354 5.85 -31.43 -1.51
C ILE A 354 4.55 -32.12 -1.10
N THR A 355 3.84 -31.52 -0.16
CA THR A 355 2.49 -31.89 0.24
C THR A 355 1.50 -30.89 -0.37
N ILE A 356 0.47 -31.39 -1.05
CA ILE A 356 -0.65 -30.60 -1.54
C ILE A 356 -1.90 -31.07 -0.79
N ASP A 357 -2.47 -30.16 0.01
CA ASP A 357 -3.69 -30.33 0.78
C ASP A 357 -4.83 -29.58 0.09
N ILE A 358 -5.87 -30.32 -0.31
CA ILE A 358 -7.11 -29.81 -0.87
C ILE A 358 -8.20 -29.99 0.17
N THR A 359 -8.84 -28.89 0.56
CA THR A 359 -9.89 -28.86 1.59
C THR A 359 -11.11 -28.09 1.09
N ASN A 360 -12.24 -28.17 1.81
CA ASN A 360 -13.50 -27.52 1.43
C ASN A 360 -14.01 -27.85 0.01
N TRP A 361 -13.69 -29.04 -0.48
CA TRP A 361 -14.17 -29.50 -1.78
C TRP A 361 -15.70 -29.56 -1.83
N ALA A 362 -16.30 -28.83 -2.77
CA ALA A 362 -17.72 -28.85 -3.03
C ALA A 362 -18.03 -28.76 -4.53
N THR A 363 -19.18 -29.30 -4.94
CA THR A 363 -19.72 -29.09 -6.28
C THR A 363 -20.41 -27.72 -6.33
N ASP A 364 -20.10 -26.91 -7.35
CA ASP A 364 -20.84 -25.70 -7.68
C ASP A 364 -21.44 -25.82 -9.08
N SER A 365 -22.73 -26.14 -9.14
CA SER A 365 -23.55 -26.28 -10.35
C SER A 365 -22.96 -27.21 -11.43
N PHE A 366 -21.95 -26.74 -12.17
CA PHE A 366 -21.25 -27.44 -13.26
C PHE A 366 -19.74 -27.61 -13.05
N LYS A 367 -19.18 -27.04 -11.97
CA LYS A 367 -17.76 -27.06 -11.60
C LYS A 367 -17.61 -27.56 -10.16
N PHE A 368 -16.37 -27.53 -9.69
CA PHE A 368 -16.01 -27.76 -8.30
C PHE A 368 -15.31 -26.53 -7.75
N LYS A 369 -15.21 -26.45 -6.42
CA LYS A 369 -14.43 -25.45 -5.70
C LYS A 369 -13.70 -26.10 -4.54
N ALA A 370 -12.54 -25.56 -4.17
CA ALA A 370 -11.78 -26.00 -3.00
C ALA A 370 -10.75 -24.96 -2.55
N ASP A 371 -10.26 -25.10 -1.32
CA ASP A 371 -9.06 -24.43 -0.81
C ASP A 371 -7.82 -25.29 -1.07
N CYS A 372 -6.68 -24.66 -1.31
CA CYS A 372 -5.40 -25.34 -1.47
C CYS A 372 -4.37 -24.83 -0.46
N GLN A 373 -3.67 -25.76 0.17
CA GLN A 373 -2.43 -25.52 0.89
C GLN A 373 -1.31 -26.38 0.30
N VAL A 374 -0.15 -25.78 0.04
CA VAL A 374 1.06 -26.45 -0.41
C VAL A 374 2.13 -26.29 0.66
N THR A 375 2.63 -27.41 1.16
CA THR A 375 3.74 -27.47 2.12
C THR A 375 4.97 -28.06 1.44
N ILE A 376 6.08 -27.35 1.46
CA ILE A 376 7.35 -27.76 0.84
C ILE A 376 8.36 -28.01 1.95
N GLY A 377 8.85 -29.24 2.10
CA GLY A 377 9.93 -29.61 3.02
C GLY A 377 11.28 -29.10 2.54
N ILE A 378 11.50 -27.79 2.65
CA ILE A 378 12.65 -27.10 2.05
C ILE A 378 13.99 -27.61 2.58
N ASP A 379 14.05 -27.97 3.85
CA ASP A 379 15.25 -28.51 4.50
C ASP A 379 15.71 -29.85 3.87
N SER A 380 14.77 -30.65 3.39
CA SER A 380 15.10 -31.90 2.67
C SER A 380 15.50 -31.67 1.21
N LEU A 381 15.12 -30.53 0.61
CA LEU A 381 15.42 -30.21 -0.79
C LEU A 381 16.76 -29.50 -0.96
N ILE A 382 17.10 -28.59 -0.03
CA ILE A 382 18.35 -27.84 0.01
C ILE A 382 18.90 -27.78 1.45
N PRO A 383 19.36 -28.92 2.01
CA PRO A 383 19.82 -29.01 3.40
C PRO A 383 21.01 -28.09 3.72
N GLN A 384 21.77 -27.70 2.70
CA GLN A 384 22.87 -26.76 2.80
C GLN A 384 22.44 -25.29 2.76
N GLY A 385 21.14 -25.01 2.56
CA GLY A 385 20.64 -23.67 2.30
C GLY A 385 20.80 -23.22 0.85
N GLY A 386 20.36 -22.00 0.58
CA GLY A 386 20.53 -21.36 -0.73
C GLY A 386 19.29 -20.66 -1.25
N LYS A 387 19.46 -20.07 -2.44
CA LYS A 387 18.40 -19.41 -3.19
C LYS A 387 17.52 -20.44 -3.90
N TYR A 388 16.21 -20.26 -3.82
CA TYR A 388 15.24 -21.07 -4.55
C TYR A 388 13.99 -20.26 -4.93
N SER A 389 13.18 -20.82 -5.82
CA SER A 389 11.86 -20.31 -6.19
C SER A 389 10.82 -21.41 -6.26
N VAL A 390 9.56 -21.01 -6.15
CA VAL A 390 8.40 -21.89 -6.19
C VAL A 390 7.44 -21.41 -7.26
N THR A 391 7.00 -22.31 -8.12
CA THR A 391 5.92 -22.10 -9.07
C THR A 391 4.80 -23.08 -8.77
N ILE A 392 3.55 -22.60 -8.77
CA ILE A 392 2.35 -23.44 -8.65
C ILE A 392 1.47 -23.15 -9.86
N GLU A 393 1.29 -24.15 -10.72
CA GLU A 393 0.44 -24.06 -11.90
C GLU A 393 -0.85 -24.85 -11.68
N HIS A 394 -1.97 -24.13 -11.74
CA HIS A 394 -3.31 -24.71 -11.81
C HIS A 394 -3.73 -24.81 -13.27
N ASN A 395 -3.70 -26.04 -13.82
CA ASN A 395 -4.21 -26.31 -15.15
C ASN A 395 -5.68 -26.69 -15.06
N ASP A 396 -6.55 -25.75 -15.41
CA ASP A 396 -8.00 -25.90 -15.34
C ASP A 396 -8.63 -26.28 -16.68
N GLY A 397 -7.87 -27.00 -17.51
CA GLY A 397 -8.35 -27.53 -18.79
C GLY A 397 -8.63 -26.44 -19.81
N THR A 398 -9.88 -26.35 -20.28
CA THR A 398 -10.29 -25.36 -21.28
C THR A 398 -10.33 -23.94 -20.74
N ASP A 399 -10.39 -23.77 -19.42
CA ASP A 399 -10.48 -22.46 -18.77
C ASP A 399 -9.10 -21.78 -18.70
N GLY A 400 -8.02 -22.55 -18.81
CA GLY A 400 -6.66 -22.05 -18.95
C GLY A 400 -5.69 -22.61 -17.90
N ILE A 401 -4.48 -22.04 -17.89
CA ILE A 401 -3.44 -22.31 -16.90
C ILE A 401 -3.22 -21.04 -16.09
N PHE A 402 -3.33 -21.16 -14.77
CA PHE A 402 -3.16 -20.07 -13.82
C PHE A 402 -1.92 -20.36 -12.97
N THR A 403 -0.97 -19.43 -12.99
CA THR A 403 0.36 -19.68 -12.43
C THR A 403 0.65 -18.67 -11.33
N TYR A 404 0.86 -19.19 -10.12
CA TYR A 404 1.54 -18.46 -9.06
C TYR A 404 3.04 -18.66 -9.21
N ALA A 405 3.80 -17.56 -9.28
CA ALA A 405 5.25 -17.57 -9.31
C ALA A 405 5.78 -16.67 -8.20
N GLN A 406 6.48 -17.27 -7.25
CA GLN A 406 7.11 -16.50 -6.19
C GLN A 406 8.44 -15.88 -6.68
N ASN A 407 8.75 -14.68 -6.18
CA ASN A 407 10.11 -14.15 -6.21
C ASN A 407 11.10 -15.10 -5.51
N ASP A 408 12.35 -15.10 -5.98
CA ASP A 408 13.45 -15.83 -5.37
C ASP A 408 13.63 -15.46 -3.88
N MET A 409 13.89 -16.46 -3.04
CA MET A 409 14.18 -16.29 -1.60
C MET A 409 15.39 -17.12 -1.18
N PHE A 410 16.01 -16.76 -0.05
CA PHE A 410 17.09 -17.51 0.58
C PHE A 410 16.58 -18.36 1.76
N TYR A 411 16.85 -19.67 1.73
CA TYR A 411 16.73 -20.52 2.90
C TYR A 411 18.09 -20.58 3.61
N ASP A 412 18.10 -20.20 4.88
CA ASP A 412 19.24 -20.35 5.78
C ASP A 412 18.96 -21.47 6.80
N PRO A 413 19.61 -22.65 6.66
CA PRO A 413 19.47 -23.73 7.64
C PRO A 413 20.12 -23.38 8.99
N ASN A 414 20.91 -22.30 9.05
CA ASN A 414 21.71 -21.90 10.19
C ASN A 414 22.58 -23.07 10.67
N SER A 415 23.34 -23.63 9.74
CA SER A 415 23.96 -24.96 9.88
C SER A 415 25.03 -25.01 10.97
N THR A 416 25.65 -23.87 11.26
CA THR A 416 26.70 -23.71 12.26
C THR A 416 26.42 -22.47 13.09
N ALA A 417 26.43 -22.60 14.42
CA ALA A 417 26.21 -21.47 15.30
C ALA A 417 27.46 -20.58 15.36
N ALA A 418 27.23 -19.26 15.34
CA ALA A 418 28.28 -18.28 15.61
C ALA A 418 28.84 -18.44 17.03
N THR A 419 30.12 -18.17 17.21
CA THR A 419 30.79 -18.16 18.51
C THR A 419 31.73 -16.98 18.66
N ILE A 420 31.90 -16.52 19.89
CA ILE A 420 32.91 -15.53 20.27
C ILE A 420 33.61 -16.02 21.53
N ALA A 421 34.90 -15.73 21.65
CA ALA A 421 35.63 -15.86 22.91
C ALA A 421 35.17 -14.80 23.93
N ASP A 422 35.53 -15.02 25.19
CA ASP A 422 35.34 -14.03 26.24
C ASP A 422 36.00 -12.70 25.84
N PRO A 423 35.28 -11.57 25.99
CA PRO A 423 35.89 -10.27 25.83
C PRO A 423 37.07 -10.06 26.78
N SER A 424 38.02 -9.24 26.33
CA SER A 424 39.13 -8.77 27.13
C SER A 424 39.10 -7.25 27.21
N ILE A 425 39.54 -6.73 28.35
CA ILE A 425 39.73 -5.31 28.57
C ILE A 425 41.05 -5.10 29.30
N ALA A 426 41.87 -4.19 28.80
CA ALA A 426 43.14 -3.84 29.41
C ALA A 426 43.27 -2.31 29.52
N GLU A 427 43.80 -1.84 30.64
CA GLU A 427 44.18 -0.43 30.80
C GLU A 427 45.19 -0.04 29.71
N ASN A 428 44.92 1.07 29.02
CA ASN A 428 45.83 1.64 28.02
C ASN A 428 46.42 2.95 28.55
N THR A 429 45.71 4.07 28.41
CA THR A 429 46.18 5.39 28.86
C THR A 429 45.26 5.91 29.96
N PRO A 430 45.62 5.75 31.24
CA PRO A 430 44.79 6.23 32.35
C PRO A 430 44.88 7.76 32.49
N VAL A 431 43.73 8.39 32.74
CA VAL A 431 43.62 9.76 33.26
C VAL A 431 43.26 9.64 34.73
N LEU A 432 44.06 10.23 35.61
CA LEU A 432 43.94 10.00 37.05
C LEU A 432 43.22 11.14 37.75
N PHE A 433 42.27 10.77 38.58
CA PHE A 433 41.65 11.62 39.59
C PHE A 433 41.98 11.06 40.98
N TYR A 434 42.14 11.94 41.97
CA TYR A 434 42.60 11.56 43.31
C TYR A 434 41.64 12.05 44.38
N LEU A 435 41.20 11.11 45.23
CA LEU A 435 40.46 11.40 46.45
C LEU A 435 41.10 10.62 47.59
N SER A 436 41.46 11.31 48.66
CA SER A 436 42.02 10.67 49.86
C SER A 436 43.26 9.81 49.58
N GLY A 437 44.10 10.22 48.60
CA GLY A 437 45.28 9.46 48.15
C GLY A 437 44.96 8.28 47.21
N ILE A 438 43.69 7.92 47.04
CA ILE A 438 43.23 6.83 46.18
C ILE A 438 43.12 7.33 44.74
N ARG A 439 43.67 6.57 43.81
CA ARG A 439 43.59 6.79 42.37
C ARG A 439 42.26 6.25 41.82
N TYR A 440 41.62 7.07 41.02
CA TYR A 440 40.44 6.76 40.22
C TYR A 440 40.76 6.98 38.75
N TYR A 441 40.18 6.18 37.87
CA TYR A 441 40.07 6.55 36.46
C TYR A 441 39.09 7.73 36.34
N ASP A 442 39.50 8.73 35.56
CA ASP A 442 38.68 9.88 35.17
C ASP A 442 38.30 9.79 33.68
N THR A 443 37.41 10.69 33.26
CA THR A 443 37.02 10.94 31.88
C THR A 443 38.25 11.05 30.98
N GLY A 444 38.22 10.32 29.87
CA GLY A 444 39.34 10.25 28.93
C GLY A 444 40.34 9.13 29.21
N SER A 445 40.24 8.42 30.34
CA SER A 445 40.96 7.15 30.53
C SER A 445 40.60 6.19 29.42
N SER A 446 41.60 5.57 28.79
CA SER A 446 41.42 4.65 27.68
C SER A 446 41.73 3.21 28.03
N PHE A 447 41.01 2.29 27.38
CA PHE A 447 41.15 0.85 27.52
C PHE A 447 41.17 0.20 26.14
N ASP A 448 42.01 -0.82 25.99
CA ASP A 448 41.99 -1.67 24.81
C ASP A 448 41.01 -2.83 25.06
N ILE A 449 39.95 -2.86 24.27
CA ILE A 449 38.92 -3.90 24.29
C ILE A 449 39.14 -4.83 23.11
N GLY A 450 39.03 -6.13 23.34
CA GLY A 450 39.19 -7.11 22.26
C GLY A 450 38.46 -8.41 22.46
N ILE A 451 38.22 -9.11 21.35
CA ILE A 451 37.82 -10.51 21.28
C ILE A 451 38.85 -11.21 20.40
N THR A 452 39.46 -12.27 20.93
CA THR A 452 40.56 -12.98 20.27
C THR A 452 40.11 -14.06 19.30
N ASP A 453 38.83 -14.43 19.32
CA ASP A 453 38.29 -15.49 18.48
C ASP A 453 36.81 -15.24 18.19
N ILE A 454 36.45 -15.16 16.92
CA ILE A 454 35.11 -14.94 16.39
C ILE A 454 34.98 -15.88 15.19
N ASP A 455 33.99 -16.77 15.27
CA ASP A 455 33.76 -17.79 14.25
C ASP A 455 32.31 -17.79 13.79
N ASN A 456 32.10 -18.19 12.53
CA ASN A 456 30.80 -18.57 11.97
C ASN A 456 29.73 -17.46 12.02
N ILE A 457 30.13 -16.20 12.17
CA ILE A 457 29.21 -15.04 12.19
C ILE A 457 28.59 -14.75 10.81
N ASN A 458 28.97 -15.51 9.79
CA ASN A 458 28.48 -15.39 8.43
C ASN A 458 28.26 -16.75 7.76
N THR A 459 28.00 -17.80 8.53
CA THR A 459 27.63 -19.11 7.98
C THR A 459 26.31 -18.96 7.22
N GLU A 460 26.36 -19.17 5.90
CA GLU A 460 25.28 -18.89 4.91
C GLU A 460 24.85 -17.43 4.75
N SER A 461 24.47 -16.76 5.84
CA SER A 461 23.99 -15.39 5.88
C SER A 461 24.39 -14.67 7.18
N TYR A 462 24.24 -13.35 7.23
CA TYR A 462 24.59 -12.56 8.42
C TYR A 462 23.72 -11.30 8.60
N PRO A 463 23.55 -10.81 9.84
CA PRO A 463 22.93 -9.53 10.11
C PRO A 463 23.97 -8.42 10.04
N GLN A 464 23.54 -7.17 10.22
CA GLN A 464 24.40 -6.11 10.75
C GLN A 464 23.62 -5.40 11.87
N PRO A 465 24.21 -5.22 13.07
CA PRO A 465 25.59 -5.53 13.46
C PRO A 465 25.87 -7.02 13.72
N PHE A 466 27.15 -7.40 13.83
CA PHE A 466 27.60 -8.77 14.12
C PHE A 466 27.73 -9.04 15.61
N ILE A 467 28.22 -8.07 16.39
CA ILE A 467 28.45 -8.21 17.83
C ILE A 467 27.91 -6.97 18.54
N ASN A 468 27.19 -7.17 19.64
CA ASN A 468 26.88 -6.10 20.60
C ASN A 468 27.87 -6.16 21.76
N PHE A 469 28.38 -5.01 22.20
CA PHE A 469 29.25 -4.87 23.37
C PHE A 469 28.62 -3.95 24.42
N ASP A 470 28.75 -4.34 25.69
CA ASP A 470 28.38 -3.54 26.84
C ASP A 470 29.56 -3.44 27.83
N PRO A 471 30.32 -2.32 27.77
CA PRO A 471 31.37 -1.99 28.72
C PRO A 471 30.94 -0.93 29.76
N SER A 472 29.65 -0.83 30.06
CA SER A 472 29.09 0.28 30.85
C SER A 472 29.59 0.37 32.31
N GLU A 473 30.06 -0.72 32.90
CA GLU A 473 30.72 -0.72 34.23
C GLU A 473 32.05 0.04 34.24
N TYR A 474 32.65 0.26 33.06
CA TYR A 474 33.83 1.10 32.89
C TYR A 474 33.48 2.54 32.55
N GLY A 475 32.19 2.92 32.52
CA GLY A 475 31.77 4.26 32.05
C GLY A 475 32.03 4.49 30.55
N ILE A 476 32.17 3.41 29.78
CA ILE A 476 32.33 3.41 28.33
C ILE A 476 30.95 3.13 27.70
N PRO A 477 30.51 3.89 26.68
CA PRO A 477 29.24 3.63 26.00
C PRO A 477 29.22 2.26 25.31
N ALA A 478 28.06 1.60 25.31
CA ALA A 478 27.82 0.41 24.51
C ALA A 478 28.02 0.70 23.01
N PHE A 479 28.57 -0.28 22.29
CA PHE A 479 28.85 -0.16 20.86
C PHE A 479 28.59 -1.48 20.13
N ASN A 480 28.58 -1.40 18.81
CA ASN A 480 28.34 -2.53 17.93
C ASN A 480 29.52 -2.71 16.98
N LEU A 481 29.82 -3.96 16.64
CA LEU A 481 30.82 -4.29 15.63
C LEU A 481 30.16 -4.79 14.35
N ASN A 482 30.71 -4.36 13.21
CA ASN A 482 30.41 -4.85 11.87
C ASN A 482 31.68 -5.46 11.27
N GLY A 483 31.55 -6.04 10.08
CA GLY A 483 32.68 -6.72 9.42
C GLY A 483 33.90 -5.83 9.15
N GLY A 484 33.70 -4.52 8.97
CA GLY A 484 34.81 -3.57 8.81
C GLY A 484 35.61 -3.31 10.09
N ASP A 485 35.06 -3.66 11.26
CA ASP A 485 35.72 -3.50 12.55
C ASP A 485 36.56 -4.74 12.93
N LEU A 486 36.36 -5.86 12.23
CA LEU A 486 37.00 -7.14 12.50
C LEU A 486 38.24 -7.33 11.64
N THR A 487 39.32 -7.84 12.24
CA THR A 487 40.51 -8.25 11.50
C THR A 487 40.31 -9.65 10.94
N SER A 488 40.71 -9.84 9.69
CA SER A 488 40.59 -11.09 8.91
C SER A 488 39.18 -11.49 8.48
N TRP A 489 38.16 -10.73 8.86
CA TRP A 489 36.80 -10.98 8.40
C TRP A 489 36.66 -10.76 6.89
N THR A 490 35.91 -11.65 6.25
CA THR A 490 35.48 -11.49 4.86
C THR A 490 34.02 -11.88 4.73
N SER A 491 33.37 -11.55 3.61
CA SER A 491 31.99 -11.98 3.36
C SER A 491 31.87 -13.47 2.98
N ALA A 492 32.95 -14.26 2.99
CA ALA A 492 32.90 -15.69 2.68
C ALA A 492 32.26 -16.48 3.82
N TRP A 493 31.43 -17.47 3.50
CA TRP A 493 30.61 -18.27 4.42
C TRP A 493 31.33 -18.96 5.60
N ASN A 494 32.65 -18.93 5.62
CA ASN A 494 33.52 -19.70 6.49
C ASN A 494 34.44 -18.79 7.33
N ASP A 495 33.89 -17.71 7.89
CA ASP A 495 34.67 -16.87 8.81
C ASP A 495 35.09 -17.68 10.04
N ILE A 496 36.41 -17.72 10.28
CA ILE A 496 37.01 -18.46 11.39
C ILE A 496 38.22 -17.65 11.89
N ASN A 497 38.40 -17.57 13.22
CA ASN A 497 39.44 -16.81 13.92
C ASN A 497 39.47 -15.31 13.56
N SER A 498 38.30 -14.72 13.28
CA SER A 498 38.20 -13.26 13.20
C SER A 498 38.44 -12.65 14.57
N THR A 499 39.02 -11.45 14.61
CA THR A 499 39.35 -10.81 15.89
C THR A 499 38.92 -9.35 15.92
N TYR A 500 38.70 -8.85 17.13
CA TYR A 500 38.48 -7.44 17.38
C TYR A 500 39.53 -6.90 18.35
N SER A 501 40.06 -5.72 18.05
CA SER A 501 40.87 -4.92 18.98
C SER A 501 40.62 -3.45 18.71
N GLY A 502 40.16 -2.73 19.71
CA GLY A 502 39.89 -1.30 19.61
C GLY A 502 40.09 -0.58 20.93
N THR A 503 40.56 0.67 20.85
CA THR A 503 40.73 1.54 22.03
C THR A 503 39.45 2.33 22.26
N HIS A 504 38.92 2.24 23.47
CA HIS A 504 37.73 2.97 23.92
C HIS A 504 38.05 3.84 25.12
N THR A 505 37.25 4.87 25.35
CA THR A 505 37.49 5.85 26.42
C THR A 505 36.29 5.99 27.35
N ILE A 506 36.56 6.23 28.63
CA ILE A 506 35.54 6.63 29.58
C ILE A 506 35.00 8.00 29.16
N THR A 507 33.70 8.07 28.89
CA THR A 507 33.02 9.33 28.52
C THR A 507 31.79 9.62 29.37
N ALA A 508 31.39 8.68 30.24
CA ALA A 508 30.30 8.89 31.17
C ALA A 508 30.66 10.02 32.15
N ALA A 509 29.84 11.08 32.17
CA ALA A 509 30.00 12.21 33.08
C ALA A 509 29.27 11.95 34.41
N ASN A 510 29.82 12.46 35.52
CA ASN A 510 29.27 12.26 36.87
C ASN A 510 29.04 10.76 37.20
N TYR A 511 29.88 9.92 36.62
CA TYR A 511 29.87 8.48 36.77
C TYR A 511 30.84 8.07 37.87
N ARG A 512 30.43 7.09 38.66
CA ARG A 512 31.25 6.52 39.71
C ARG A 512 31.04 5.01 39.82
N PHE A 513 32.14 4.27 39.83
CA PHE A 513 32.15 2.84 40.08
C PHE A 513 33.28 2.50 41.03
N ILE A 514 32.99 1.70 42.06
CA ILE A 514 33.99 1.11 42.94
C ILE A 514 33.52 -0.30 43.26
N GLY A 515 34.26 -1.29 42.77
CA GLY A 515 33.85 -2.69 42.89
C GLY A 515 34.98 -3.64 42.54
N THR A 516 34.79 -4.92 42.86
CA THR A 516 35.72 -6.02 42.56
C THR A 516 35.22 -6.93 41.44
N ASP A 517 34.09 -6.58 40.86
CA ASP A 517 33.28 -7.34 39.93
C ASP A 517 33.10 -6.65 38.58
N ALA A 518 33.90 -5.60 38.29
CA ALA A 518 33.80 -4.88 37.03
C ALA A 518 34.17 -5.78 35.86
N ASN A 519 33.30 -5.87 34.88
CA ASN A 519 33.49 -6.64 33.66
C ASN A 519 32.92 -5.90 32.45
N ILE A 520 33.26 -6.40 31.27
CA ILE A 520 32.61 -6.03 30.02
C ILE A 520 31.98 -7.27 29.43
N SER A 521 30.93 -7.09 28.62
CA SER A 521 30.27 -8.21 27.97
C SER A 521 30.11 -8.00 26.46
N GLY A 522 30.11 -9.10 25.73
CA GLY A 522 29.92 -9.15 24.29
C GLY A 522 28.98 -10.30 23.92
N ARG A 523 28.22 -10.15 22.83
CA ARG A 523 27.44 -11.26 22.25
C ARG A 523 27.40 -11.13 20.73
N TRP A 524 27.43 -12.26 20.04
CA TRP A 524 27.14 -12.30 18.61
C TRP A 524 25.64 -12.11 18.36
N VAL A 525 25.32 -11.60 17.18
CA VAL A 525 23.98 -11.30 16.68
C VAL A 525 23.77 -12.12 15.43
N ASP A 526 22.65 -12.82 15.36
CA ASP A 526 22.22 -13.63 14.22
C ASP A 526 20.69 -13.56 14.11
N TRP A 527 20.06 -14.51 13.43
CA TRP A 527 18.62 -14.74 13.48
C TRP A 527 18.08 -14.85 14.91
N VAL A 528 18.91 -15.35 15.82
CA VAL A 528 18.73 -15.27 17.28
C VAL A 528 20.01 -14.72 17.87
N ASN A 529 19.92 -13.89 18.89
CA ASN A 529 21.11 -13.38 19.57
C ASN A 529 21.75 -14.47 20.43
N GLY A 530 23.09 -14.51 20.41
CA GLY A 530 23.87 -15.34 21.31
C GLY A 530 23.77 -14.93 22.78
N GLY A 531 24.25 -15.81 23.65
CA GLY A 531 24.45 -15.49 25.06
C GLY A 531 25.59 -14.51 25.26
N TRP A 532 25.45 -13.63 26.26
CA TRP A 532 26.52 -12.72 26.67
C TRP A 532 27.73 -13.51 27.19
N GLN A 533 28.88 -13.30 26.57
CA GLN A 533 30.19 -13.68 27.09
C GLN A 533 30.74 -12.50 27.89
N VAL A 534 31.37 -12.79 29.02
CA VAL A 534 31.75 -11.78 30.02
C VAL A 534 33.24 -11.88 30.28
N SER A 535 33.93 -10.74 30.30
CA SER A 535 35.35 -10.72 30.68
C SER A 535 35.55 -11.15 32.13
N PRO A 536 36.77 -11.55 32.53
CA PRO A 536 37.08 -11.71 33.95
C PRO A 536 36.78 -10.44 34.75
N ASN A 537 36.31 -10.63 35.99
CA ASN A 537 36.07 -9.54 36.93
C ASN A 537 37.37 -8.80 37.28
N ALA A 538 37.29 -7.48 37.39
CA ALA A 538 38.38 -6.62 37.81
C ALA A 538 37.99 -5.74 38.99
N SER A 539 38.97 -5.47 39.86
CA SER A 539 38.84 -4.48 40.91
C SER A 539 39.25 -3.11 40.38
N ILE A 540 38.29 -2.20 40.25
CA ILE A 540 38.54 -0.87 39.66
C ILE A 540 37.86 0.24 40.46
N CYS A 541 38.47 1.43 40.37
CA CYS A 541 37.98 2.68 40.91
C CYS A 541 37.80 3.68 39.77
N ILE A 542 36.57 4.13 39.51
CA ILE A 542 36.24 5.16 38.53
C ILE A 542 35.50 6.28 39.22
N ASP A 543 35.92 7.52 39.01
CA ASP A 543 35.22 8.72 39.44
C ASP A 543 35.47 9.84 38.43
N THR A 544 34.40 10.27 37.78
CA THR A 544 34.40 11.29 36.71
C THR A 544 33.68 12.57 37.13
N TRP A 545 33.44 12.74 38.44
CA TRP A 545 32.82 13.95 38.95
C TRP A 545 33.80 15.12 38.85
N ASN A 546 33.31 16.27 38.39
CA ASN A 546 34.08 17.49 38.41
C ASN A 546 34.14 18.09 39.83
N THR A 547 34.99 19.11 40.00
CA THR A 547 34.98 19.92 41.22
C THR A 547 33.61 20.58 41.41
N GLN A 548 32.96 20.27 42.52
CA GLN A 548 31.66 20.83 42.90
C GLN A 548 31.73 21.61 44.19
N SER A 549 32.69 21.31 45.07
CA SER A 549 32.87 22.01 46.33
C SER A 549 33.18 23.49 46.08
N THR A 550 32.46 24.35 46.81
CA THR A 550 32.52 25.81 46.68
C THR A 550 33.07 26.43 47.96
N ALA A 551 33.23 27.76 47.98
CA ALA A 551 33.63 28.48 49.18
C ALA A 551 32.71 28.22 50.40
N LEU A 552 31.43 27.90 50.17
CA LEU A 552 30.41 27.66 51.20
C LEU A 552 29.91 26.22 51.29
N ALA A 553 30.37 25.32 50.41
CA ALA A 553 29.89 23.95 50.37
C ALA A 553 31.03 22.94 50.15
N GLU A 554 30.94 21.81 50.83
CA GLU A 554 31.74 20.62 50.59
C GLU A 554 30.78 19.50 50.14
N TYR A 555 31.00 18.94 48.95
CA TYR A 555 30.18 17.85 48.41
C TYR A 555 30.91 16.51 48.37
N PHE A 556 32.18 16.47 48.82
CA PHE A 556 33.01 15.27 48.84
C PHE A 556 33.10 14.56 47.48
N THR A 557 32.99 15.32 46.39
CA THR A 557 33.30 14.87 45.03
C THR A 557 34.70 15.28 44.61
N ASP A 558 35.35 16.15 45.38
CA ASP A 558 36.69 16.67 45.16
C ASP A 558 37.34 17.02 46.51
N GLU A 559 38.61 17.43 46.48
CA GLU A 559 39.36 17.83 47.66
C GLU A 559 40.01 19.21 47.54
N ALA A 560 39.55 20.03 46.59
CA ALA A 560 40.11 21.36 46.34
C ALA A 560 40.03 22.29 47.55
N GLN A 561 39.17 21.93 48.51
CA GLN A 561 38.83 22.71 49.69
C GLN A 561 39.25 22.06 51.01
N ARG A 562 39.83 20.84 50.99
CA ARG A 562 40.32 20.11 52.16
C ARG A 562 41.61 20.74 52.70
N ARG A 563 41.80 20.71 54.02
CA ARG A 563 42.94 21.31 54.73
C ARG A 563 43.71 20.28 55.53
N THR A 564 45.02 20.42 55.71
CA THR A 564 45.85 19.48 56.51
C THR A 564 45.55 19.50 57.99
N SER A 565 45.25 20.67 58.53
CA SER A 565 44.93 20.89 59.94
C SER A 565 44.30 22.27 60.11
N PHE A 566 43.91 22.62 61.34
CA PHE A 566 43.56 23.99 61.68
C PHE A 566 44.76 24.93 61.61
N ASP A 567 44.53 26.15 61.16
CA ASP A 567 45.50 27.25 61.16
C ASP A 567 45.67 27.87 62.56
N LEU A 568 46.20 27.08 63.50
CA LEU A 568 46.47 27.53 64.87
C LEU A 568 47.59 28.59 64.82
N ALA A 569 47.23 29.84 65.11
CA ALA A 569 48.07 31.03 64.98
C ALA A 569 49.54 30.83 65.46
N GLY A 570 50.44 30.58 64.51
CA GLY A 570 51.89 30.59 64.73
C GLY A 570 52.68 29.31 64.38
N ALA A 571 52.04 28.20 63.98
CA ALA A 571 52.75 27.00 63.53
C ALA A 571 52.94 27.00 61.99
N TYR A 572 54.20 26.84 61.55
CA TYR A 572 54.62 26.75 60.15
C TYR A 572 53.75 25.73 59.37
N ASN A 573 53.06 26.18 58.29
CA ASN A 573 52.18 25.40 57.39
C ASN A 573 50.79 24.96 57.90
N ALA A 574 50.32 25.47 59.05
CA ALA A 574 48.97 25.20 59.54
C ALA A 574 47.91 25.76 58.56
N GLY A 575 47.06 24.91 57.98
CA GLY A 575 45.98 25.33 57.06
C GLY A 575 46.31 25.38 55.55
N ALA A 576 47.42 24.77 55.09
CA ALA A 576 47.65 24.59 53.65
C ALA A 576 46.54 23.74 53.00
N ALA A 577 46.25 23.99 51.72
CA ALA A 577 45.37 23.11 50.96
C ALA A 577 46.01 21.72 50.88
N TRP A 578 45.22 20.67 51.05
CA TRP A 578 45.74 19.33 50.87
C TRP A 578 46.02 19.02 49.41
N ASP A 579 47.10 18.29 49.17
CA ASP A 579 47.40 17.62 47.91
C ASP A 579 46.82 16.20 47.94
N SER A 580 45.70 16.00 47.25
CA SER A 580 44.99 14.71 47.22
C SER A 580 45.79 13.57 46.60
N THR A 581 46.92 13.85 45.95
CA THR A 581 47.82 12.83 45.40
C THR A 581 48.67 12.13 46.48
N GLN A 582 48.76 12.71 47.67
CA GLN A 582 49.50 12.15 48.80
C GLN A 582 48.68 11.06 49.50
N ASP A 583 49.36 10.02 50.00
CA ASP A 583 48.67 9.04 50.84
C ASP A 583 48.23 9.67 52.16
N MET A 584 47.20 9.05 52.73
CA MET A 584 46.55 9.52 53.93
C MET A 584 47.47 9.39 55.18
N GLY A 585 48.44 8.46 55.17
CA GLY A 585 49.39 8.29 56.26
C GLY A 585 50.41 9.42 56.37
N ALA A 586 50.83 9.99 55.25
CA ALA A 586 51.74 11.13 55.18
C ALA A 586 51.06 12.47 55.57
N TYR A 587 49.73 12.54 55.48
CA TYR A 587 48.99 13.77 55.72
C TYR A 587 48.55 13.97 57.17
N ASP A 588 48.04 12.95 57.86
CA ASP A 588 47.55 13.08 59.25
C ASP A 588 47.87 11.88 60.15
N ASP A 589 49.01 11.24 59.93
CA ASP A 589 49.48 10.11 60.74
C ASP A 589 48.46 8.94 60.77
N ASN A 590 47.75 8.72 59.67
CA ASN A 590 46.71 7.71 59.51
C ASN A 590 45.44 7.94 60.34
N THR A 591 45.05 9.20 60.53
CA THR A 591 43.86 9.58 61.31
C THR A 591 42.79 10.29 60.48
N GLY A 592 42.88 10.29 59.16
CA GLY A 592 41.93 11.03 58.33
C GLY A 592 40.73 10.23 57.89
N LEU A 593 39.66 10.98 57.66
CA LEU A 593 38.47 10.45 57.01
C LEU A 593 38.71 10.36 55.50
N LEU A 594 38.21 9.28 54.92
CA LEU A 594 38.31 9.02 53.49
C LEU A 594 37.07 9.53 52.78
N ILE A 595 37.28 10.18 51.65
CA ILE A 595 36.25 10.39 50.65
C ILE A 595 36.20 9.14 49.78
N GLN A 596 35.06 8.46 49.81
CA GLN A 596 34.81 7.29 48.99
C GLN A 596 33.36 7.27 48.54
N SER A 597 33.15 7.14 47.24
CA SER A 597 31.81 7.14 46.67
C SER A 597 30.99 8.43 46.87
N GLY A 598 31.66 9.59 46.94
CA GLY A 598 31.00 10.86 47.23
C GLY A 598 30.55 10.98 48.69
N LEU A 599 31.09 10.12 49.56
CA LEU A 599 30.77 10.06 50.97
C LEU A 599 32.06 10.20 51.76
N ILE A 600 32.04 10.99 52.82
CA ILE A 600 33.10 10.95 53.80
C ILE A 600 32.81 9.87 54.86
N ARG A 601 33.81 9.04 55.19
CA ARG A 601 33.67 7.89 56.11
C ARG A 601 35.00 7.40 56.71
N THR A 602 34.92 6.61 57.79
CA THR A 602 36.06 6.00 58.50
C THR A 602 36.44 4.61 57.97
N ARG A 603 36.30 4.32 56.66
CA ARG A 603 36.59 2.97 56.16
C ARG A 603 38.09 2.67 56.06
N HIS A 604 38.42 1.40 56.29
CA HIS A 604 39.77 0.85 56.28
C HIS A 604 39.78 -0.27 55.24
N THR A 605 40.13 0.06 54.00
CA THR A 605 40.10 -0.86 52.85
C THR A 605 41.50 -0.96 52.26
N ASP A 606 41.90 -2.16 51.86
CA ASP A 606 43.11 -2.36 51.07
C ASP A 606 42.81 -2.00 49.62
N TRP A 607 43.33 -0.87 49.17
CA TRP A 607 43.14 -0.41 47.81
C TRP A 607 44.23 -0.89 46.85
N ASN A 608 45.29 -1.56 47.34
CA ASN A 608 46.40 -2.02 46.49
C ASN A 608 45.93 -2.90 45.32
N SER A 609 44.83 -3.62 45.51
CA SER A 609 44.24 -4.52 44.51
C SER A 609 43.36 -3.82 43.47
N TYR A 610 43.05 -2.54 43.64
CA TYR A 610 42.18 -1.77 42.74
C TYR A 610 42.99 -0.98 41.72
N ALA A 611 42.62 -1.11 40.44
CA ALA A 611 43.14 -0.27 39.38
C ALA A 611 42.52 1.15 39.45
N PRO A 612 43.21 2.21 38.98
CA PRO A 612 44.29 2.22 37.98
C PRO A 612 45.58 1.48 38.35
N GLY A 613 46.09 0.66 37.43
CA GLY A 613 47.09 -0.40 37.69
C GLY A 613 48.56 0.03 37.57
N MET A 614 48.86 1.22 37.02
CA MET A 614 50.24 1.69 36.81
C MET A 614 51.06 1.83 38.11
N ALA A 615 50.42 1.97 39.26
CA ALA A 615 51.06 1.98 40.57
C ALA A 615 50.07 1.51 41.65
N ALA A 616 50.58 0.87 42.71
CA ALA A 616 49.74 0.38 43.80
C ALA A 616 48.99 1.54 44.48
N ASN A 617 47.67 1.40 44.57
CA ASN A 617 46.81 2.26 45.37
C ASN A 617 47.09 2.06 46.87
N PRO A 618 46.88 3.05 47.75
CA PRO A 618 47.28 2.94 49.16
C PRO A 618 46.57 1.84 49.96
N ASP A 619 47.25 1.24 50.94
CA ASP A 619 46.62 0.34 51.92
C ASP A 619 46.17 1.11 53.17
N TYR A 620 44.86 1.17 53.41
CA TYR A 620 44.29 1.81 54.59
C TYR A 620 43.73 0.82 55.61
N THR A 621 44.06 -0.48 55.52
CA THR A 621 43.64 -1.49 56.52
C THR A 621 44.26 -1.27 57.90
N GLY A 622 45.41 -0.60 57.98
CA GLY A 622 46.10 -0.29 59.24
C GLY A 622 45.52 0.88 60.03
N PHE A 623 44.52 1.59 59.50
CA PHE A 623 43.89 2.73 60.16
C PHE A 623 42.95 2.23 61.28
N ALA A 624 43.03 2.85 62.45
CA ALA A 624 42.16 2.54 63.58
C ALA A 624 41.87 3.79 64.43
N GLY A 625 40.67 3.87 65.01
CA GLY A 625 40.30 4.95 65.92
C GLY A 625 39.42 6.03 65.28
N GLN A 626 39.49 7.26 65.80
CA GLN A 626 38.71 8.39 65.32
C GLN A 626 39.37 9.00 64.07
N GLY A 627 38.61 9.11 62.99
CA GLY A 627 39.00 9.82 61.78
C GLY A 627 38.75 11.33 61.91
N THR A 628 39.53 12.17 61.22
CA THR A 628 39.39 13.64 61.15
C THR A 628 39.32 14.18 59.72
N TYR A 629 38.66 15.32 59.52
CA TYR A 629 38.61 16.01 58.23
C TYR A 629 38.47 17.51 58.45
N TYR A 630 39.31 18.30 57.78
CA TYR A 630 39.35 19.75 57.94
C TYR A 630 38.95 20.48 56.66
N ARG A 631 38.12 21.52 56.80
CA ARG A 631 37.52 22.30 55.70
C ARG A 631 37.48 23.79 56.03
N ARG A 632 37.93 24.66 55.12
CA ARG A 632 37.87 26.15 55.27
C ARG A 632 36.68 26.82 54.60
N ILE A 633 35.61 27.10 55.32
CA ILE A 633 34.47 27.85 54.78
C ILE A 633 34.83 29.33 54.65
N THR A 634 34.66 29.92 53.45
CA THR A 634 34.98 31.32 53.17
C THR A 634 33.74 32.10 52.71
N ASP A 635 33.42 33.19 53.39
CA ASP A 635 32.40 34.16 52.98
C ASP A 635 32.94 35.09 51.90
N VAL A 636 32.42 34.95 50.68
CA VAL A 636 32.78 35.82 49.55
C VAL A 636 31.96 37.12 49.48
N SER A 637 30.98 37.31 50.36
CA SER A 637 30.00 38.40 50.25
C SER A 637 30.45 39.74 50.86
N ALA A 638 31.66 39.81 51.41
CA ALA A 638 32.21 41.00 52.07
C ALA A 638 31.29 41.58 53.16
N GLN A 639 30.41 40.78 53.77
CA GLN A 639 29.52 41.18 54.85
C GLN A 639 30.06 40.71 56.20
N GLN A 640 29.75 41.45 57.26
CA GLN A 640 30.01 40.96 58.61
C GLN A 640 28.99 39.87 58.95
N ARG A 641 29.46 38.66 59.29
CA ARG A 641 28.61 37.53 59.67
C ARG A 641 28.73 37.25 61.15
N THR A 642 27.61 37.29 61.88
CA THR A 642 27.56 36.97 63.32
C THR A 642 27.10 35.54 63.59
N SER A 643 26.62 34.84 62.57
CA SER A 643 26.13 33.47 62.66
C SER A 643 26.18 32.80 61.28
N CYS A 644 26.03 31.49 61.27
CA CYS A 644 25.73 30.72 60.08
C CYS A 644 24.86 29.51 60.44
N ARG A 645 24.27 28.88 59.44
CA ARG A 645 23.64 27.56 59.52
C ARG A 645 24.49 26.58 58.73
N LEU A 646 25.01 25.58 59.44
CA LEU A 646 25.60 24.38 58.85
C LEU A 646 24.49 23.39 58.52
N THR A 647 24.50 22.90 57.28
CA THR A 647 23.61 21.83 56.80
C THR A 647 24.47 20.63 56.43
N LEU A 648 24.36 19.58 57.22
CA LEU A 648 25.02 18.29 57.03
C LEU A 648 24.01 17.34 56.40
N GLN A 649 24.29 16.86 55.19
CA GLN A 649 23.49 15.82 54.55
C GLN A 649 24.21 14.48 54.62
N GLY A 650 23.47 13.38 54.64
CA GLY A 650 24.03 12.02 54.77
C GLY A 650 23.10 11.12 55.58
N SER A 651 23.65 10.43 56.58
CA SER A 651 22.88 9.52 57.44
C SER A 651 21.64 10.19 58.07
N ALA A 652 20.51 9.46 58.14
CA ALA A 652 19.23 10.04 58.58
C ALA A 652 19.22 10.60 60.02
N ASN A 653 20.18 10.18 60.85
CA ASN A 653 20.30 10.53 62.26
C ASN A 653 21.52 11.40 62.60
N LEU A 654 22.15 12.08 61.62
CA LEU A 654 23.38 12.87 61.83
C LEU A 654 23.31 13.83 63.02
N VAL A 655 22.20 14.54 63.20
CA VAL A 655 22.04 15.47 64.34
C VAL A 655 22.03 14.73 65.68
N ASN A 656 21.40 13.56 65.76
CA ASN A 656 21.41 12.74 66.97
C ASN A 656 22.81 12.20 67.25
N GLU A 657 23.55 11.80 66.22
CA GLU A 657 24.94 11.37 66.35
C GLU A 657 25.85 12.51 66.83
N ILE A 658 25.59 13.75 66.40
CA ILE A 658 26.31 14.95 66.90
C ILE A 658 25.93 15.27 68.34
N ILE A 659 24.65 15.15 68.70
CA ILE A 659 24.18 15.35 70.09
C ILE A 659 24.78 14.30 71.03
N ALA A 660 24.92 13.06 70.55
CA ALA A 660 25.49 11.95 71.29
C ALA A 660 27.03 11.94 71.33
N ASP A 661 27.70 12.94 70.73
CA ASP A 661 29.16 13.01 70.57
C ASP A 661 29.76 11.83 69.77
N ASN A 662 28.95 11.11 69.00
CA ASN A 662 29.43 10.10 68.06
C ASN A 662 30.04 10.75 66.81
N ILE A 663 29.58 11.95 66.46
CA ILE A 663 30.24 12.86 65.52
C ILE A 663 30.57 14.14 66.27
N GLU A 664 31.84 14.49 66.29
CA GLU A 664 32.31 15.76 66.83
C GLU A 664 32.52 16.73 65.68
N VAL A 665 31.87 17.88 65.75
CA VAL A 665 32.08 19.00 64.82
C VAL A 665 32.77 20.10 65.60
N TYR A 666 33.94 20.54 65.15
CA TYR A 666 34.63 21.69 65.73
C TYR A 666 34.67 22.83 64.72
N ILE A 667 34.53 24.05 65.21
CA ILE A 667 34.73 25.26 64.42
C ILE A 667 35.84 26.08 65.04
N TYR A 668 36.67 26.62 64.15
CA TYR A 668 37.79 27.47 64.51
C TYR A 668 37.77 28.73 63.63
N ILE A 669 37.92 29.90 64.25
CA ILE A 669 38.09 31.17 63.52
C ILE A 669 39.52 31.64 63.75
N PRO A 670 40.41 31.47 62.76
CA PRO A 670 41.83 31.81 62.92
C PRO A 670 42.03 33.26 63.32
N ASN A 671 43.03 33.51 64.18
CA ASN A 671 43.39 34.83 64.70
C ASN A 671 42.28 35.57 65.49
N ARG A 672 41.13 34.91 65.75
CA ARG A 672 40.03 35.39 66.60
C ARG A 672 39.88 34.54 67.83
N PHE A 673 39.86 33.22 67.62
CA PHE A 673 39.80 32.24 68.68
C PHE A 673 41.21 31.64 68.86
N TYR A 674 41.62 31.48 70.11
CA TYR A 674 42.87 30.79 70.46
C TYR A 674 42.66 29.28 70.65
N ILE A 675 41.42 28.82 70.54
CA ILE A 675 40.94 27.46 70.79
C ILE A 675 39.81 27.14 69.81
N ARG A 676 39.60 25.86 69.51
CA ARG A 676 38.45 25.37 68.73
C ARG A 676 37.21 25.24 69.62
N GLY A 677 36.04 25.61 69.08
CA GLY A 677 34.76 25.44 69.76
C GLY A 677 34.08 24.16 69.28
N LYS A 678 33.65 23.31 70.22
CA LYS A 678 32.89 22.09 69.89
C LYS A 678 31.43 22.43 69.65
N VAL A 679 30.88 21.93 68.54
CA VAL A 679 29.49 22.05 68.14
C VAL A 679 28.79 20.73 68.44
N SER A 680 28.51 20.46 69.72
CA SER A 680 27.81 19.24 70.15
C SER A 680 26.87 19.47 71.35
N GLY A 681 26.16 18.42 71.75
CA GLY A 681 25.29 18.43 72.94
C GLY A 681 23.86 18.92 72.72
N ALA A 682 22.96 18.54 73.65
CA ALA A 682 21.52 18.85 73.56
C ALA A 682 21.16 20.31 73.92
N ALA A 683 22.02 21.01 74.66
CA ALA A 683 21.75 22.35 75.17
C ALA A 683 22.02 23.45 74.13
N THR A 684 21.12 24.44 74.07
CA THR A 684 21.34 25.70 73.32
C THR A 684 22.17 26.66 74.16
N TYR A 685 23.22 27.23 73.56
CA TYR A 685 24.11 28.18 74.20
C TYR A 685 23.77 29.63 73.86
N ASN A 686 23.90 30.51 74.84
CA ASN A 686 23.74 31.94 74.67
C ASN A 686 25.11 32.63 74.74
N PHE A 687 25.55 33.21 73.62
CA PHE A 687 26.85 33.87 73.50
C PHE A 687 27.03 35.09 74.41
N SER A 688 25.97 35.64 75.02
CA SER A 688 26.12 36.76 75.97
C SER A 688 26.97 36.40 77.19
N THR A 689 27.18 35.11 77.48
CA THR A 689 28.04 34.62 78.58
C THR A 689 29.47 34.30 78.14
N PHE A 690 29.77 34.28 76.84
CA PHE A 690 31.10 33.89 76.31
C PHE A 690 32.18 34.96 76.55
N ASN A 691 31.80 36.17 76.96
CA ASN A 691 32.69 37.34 76.99
C ASN A 691 33.40 37.59 78.34
N THR A 692 33.36 36.67 79.31
CA THR A 692 33.91 36.96 80.65
C THR A 692 35.05 36.06 81.16
N ASN A 693 35.39 34.94 80.50
CA ASN A 693 36.34 33.97 81.10
C ASN A 693 37.55 33.51 80.25
N ILE A 694 37.79 34.06 79.05
CA ILE A 694 39.03 33.73 78.30
C ILE A 694 40.08 34.81 78.60
N VAL A 695 40.68 34.74 79.79
CA VAL A 695 41.80 35.61 80.17
C VAL A 695 43.13 34.95 79.83
N ASN A 696 43.90 35.70 79.06
CA ASN A 696 45.34 35.61 78.79
C ASN A 696 46.15 34.99 79.96
N GLY A 697 46.61 33.74 79.79
CA GLY A 697 47.36 33.04 80.83
C GLY A 697 47.94 31.70 80.38
N SER A 698 48.92 31.73 79.46
CA SER A 698 50.02 30.76 79.22
C SER A 698 49.79 29.22 79.23
N VAL A 699 48.58 28.70 79.38
CA VAL A 699 48.26 27.27 79.25
C VAL A 699 47.13 27.14 78.24
N TYR A 700 47.49 26.70 77.04
CA TYR A 700 46.54 26.32 75.99
C TYR A 700 45.73 25.11 76.49
N SER A 701 44.52 25.34 76.98
CA SER A 701 43.53 24.27 77.10
C SER A 701 42.91 24.11 75.70
N ASP A 702 43.26 23.04 75.00
CA ASP A 702 42.94 22.81 73.59
C ASP A 702 41.44 22.72 73.25
N VAL A 703 40.55 22.74 74.24
CA VAL A 703 39.11 22.60 74.05
C VAL A 703 38.36 23.39 75.12
N LEU A 704 37.61 24.43 74.73
CA LEU A 704 36.49 24.90 75.54
C LEU A 704 35.31 23.99 75.23
N SER A 705 34.87 23.22 76.22
CA SER A 705 33.76 22.27 76.14
C SER A 705 32.37 22.92 76.10
N GLU A 706 32.27 24.22 75.83
CA GLU A 706 31.00 24.94 75.78
C GLU A 706 30.39 24.91 74.38
N PRO A 707 29.09 24.57 74.24
CA PRO A 707 28.46 24.38 72.94
C PRO A 707 28.32 25.71 72.19
N MET A 708 28.64 25.77 70.89
CA MET A 708 28.38 26.96 70.05
C MET A 708 26.99 26.94 69.35
N ARG A 709 26.16 25.96 69.69
CA ARG A 709 24.85 25.71 69.07
C ARG A 709 23.78 26.65 69.64
N THR A 710 23.04 27.35 68.80
CA THR A 710 22.01 28.33 69.26
C THR A 710 20.57 27.82 69.23
N SER A 711 20.29 26.68 68.58
CA SER A 711 18.94 26.10 68.49
C SER A 711 18.94 24.61 68.86
N ALA A 712 17.85 24.14 69.50
CA ALA A 712 17.80 22.80 70.09
C ALA A 712 17.49 21.69 69.07
N ASN A 713 16.98 22.05 67.90
CA ASN A 713 16.67 21.17 66.78
C ASN A 713 16.06 22.06 65.70
N ASN A 714 16.79 22.26 64.62
CA ASN A 714 16.15 22.57 63.35
C ASN A 714 16.15 21.25 62.54
N ALA A 715 15.30 21.14 61.54
CA ALA A 715 15.05 19.90 60.80
C ALA A 715 16.32 19.10 60.39
N ALA A 716 16.14 17.81 60.10
CA ALA A 716 17.16 16.81 59.76
C ALA A 716 18.45 17.39 59.13
N GLY A 717 19.55 17.35 59.89
CA GLY A 717 20.89 17.69 59.41
C GLY A 717 21.35 19.13 59.62
N THR A 718 20.55 20.03 60.21
CA THR A 718 20.93 21.45 60.34
C THR A 718 21.38 21.85 61.75
N ILE A 719 22.39 22.73 61.81
CA ILE A 719 22.95 23.28 63.05
C ILE A 719 23.17 24.78 62.90
N ASP A 720 22.52 25.57 63.76
CA ASP A 720 22.76 27.01 63.83
C ASP A 720 23.97 27.31 64.73
N VAL A 721 24.97 27.97 64.17
CA VAL A 721 26.21 28.36 64.82
C VAL A 721 26.23 29.87 64.95
N SER A 722 26.58 30.37 66.14
CA SER A 722 26.86 31.79 66.34
C SER A 722 28.36 32.02 66.46
N PHE A 723 28.84 33.11 65.84
CA PHE A 723 30.20 33.63 65.99
C PHE A 723 30.25 34.79 67.00
N GLY A 724 29.13 35.11 67.65
CA GLY A 724 28.99 36.20 68.60
C GLY A 724 29.12 37.59 67.97
N SER A 725 29.36 38.59 68.83
CA SER A 725 29.53 40.01 68.43
C SER A 725 30.82 40.27 67.66
N TYR A 726 31.79 39.36 67.74
CA TYR A 726 33.05 39.46 67.02
C TYR A 726 32.85 39.14 65.53
N GLY A 727 32.08 38.10 65.19
CA GLY A 727 31.75 37.74 63.81
C GLY A 727 32.94 37.45 62.88
N LEU A 728 32.66 37.12 61.62
CA LEU A 728 33.60 37.19 60.50
C LEU A 728 33.61 38.65 60.00
N GLN A 729 34.76 39.33 59.90
CA GLN A 729 34.84 40.76 59.54
C GLN A 729 35.44 41.04 58.16
N LEU A 730 35.02 42.16 57.58
CA LEU A 730 35.73 42.91 56.53
C LEU A 730 37.11 43.36 57.04
N GLY A 731 38.18 42.84 56.46
CA GLY A 731 39.56 43.24 56.78
C GLY A 731 40.58 42.12 56.97
N GLY A 732 40.24 40.87 56.62
CA GLY A 732 41.23 39.78 56.51
C GLY A 732 40.83 38.44 57.14
N GLN A 733 39.62 38.31 57.69
CA GLN A 733 39.11 37.07 58.30
C GLN A 733 37.67 36.83 57.86
N ASP A 734 37.51 36.52 56.58
CA ASP A 734 36.28 36.16 55.91
C ASP A 734 36.03 34.64 55.92
N PHE A 735 36.70 33.88 56.79
CA PHE A 735 36.60 32.43 56.81
C PHE A 735 36.61 31.83 58.22
N PHE A 736 36.12 30.60 58.32
CA PHE A 736 36.30 29.72 59.48
C PHE A 736 36.63 28.31 59.01
N ASP A 737 37.36 27.56 59.84
CA ASP A 737 37.68 26.18 59.58
C ASP A 737 36.71 25.27 60.36
N VAL A 738 36.31 24.17 59.73
CA VAL A 738 35.48 23.09 60.29
C VAL A 738 36.35 21.84 60.39
N GLU A 739 36.35 21.20 61.55
CA GLU A 739 36.84 19.83 61.72
C GLU A 739 35.63 18.92 61.95
N LEU A 740 35.57 17.84 61.19
CA LEU A 740 34.67 16.73 61.47
C LEU A 740 35.48 15.58 62.02
N LYS A 741 34.96 14.93 63.07
CA LYS A 741 35.68 13.84 63.74
C LYS A 741 34.74 12.75 64.25
N TRP A 742 34.98 11.49 63.90
CA TRP A 742 34.22 10.35 64.43
C TRP A 742 34.96 9.02 64.28
N ALA A 743 34.52 8.00 65.03
CA ALA A 743 35.03 6.62 64.90
C ALA A 743 34.01 5.65 64.27
N ASN A 744 32.72 6.01 64.24
CA ASN A 744 31.66 5.11 63.80
C ASN A 744 31.66 4.91 62.27
N THR A 745 31.94 3.68 61.82
CA THR A 745 32.03 3.29 60.41
C THR A 745 30.70 3.25 59.67
N SER A 746 29.57 3.32 60.38
CA SER A 746 28.22 3.34 59.79
C SER A 746 27.73 4.74 59.44
N ILE A 747 28.44 5.78 59.90
CA ILE A 747 28.07 7.17 59.66
C ILE A 747 28.69 7.65 58.35
N THR A 748 27.88 8.31 57.53
CA THR A 748 28.31 8.93 56.27
C THR A 748 27.75 10.34 56.17
N ILE A 749 28.54 11.25 55.61
CA ILE A 749 28.12 12.61 55.26
C ILE A 749 28.34 12.77 53.75
N THR A 750 27.33 13.26 53.05
CA THR A 750 27.33 13.54 51.60
C THR A 750 27.60 15.00 51.29
N SER A 751 27.31 15.93 52.22
CA SER A 751 27.71 17.31 52.07
C SER A 751 27.72 18.10 53.38
N VAL A 752 28.51 19.18 53.39
CA VAL A 752 28.50 20.25 54.39
C VAL A 752 28.24 21.56 53.68
N VAL A 753 27.07 22.16 53.90
CA VAL A 753 26.68 23.43 53.27
C VAL A 753 26.48 24.51 54.32
N VAL A 754 27.09 25.66 54.10
CA VAL A 754 26.95 26.84 54.94
C VAL A 754 26.01 27.85 54.29
N SER A 755 25.05 28.31 55.08
CA SER A 755 24.22 29.47 54.77
C SER A 755 24.37 30.50 55.87
N TRP A 756 24.28 31.77 55.53
CA TRP A 756 24.52 32.88 56.46
C TRP A 756 23.27 33.36 57.17
#